data_AF-A0A5A7R466-F1
#
_entry.id   AF-A0A5A7R466-F1
#
_cell.length_a   1.000
_cell.length_b   1.000
_cell.length_c   1.000
_cell.angle_alpha   90.00
_cell.angle_beta   90.00
_cell.angle_gamma   90.00
#
_symmetry.space_group_name_H-M   'P 1'
#
loop_
_entity.id
_entity.type
_entity.pdbx_description
1 polymer ?
#
loop_
_entity_poly.entity_id
_entity_poly.type
_entity_poly.pdbx_seq_one_letter_code
_entity_poly.pdbx_strand_id
1 'polypeptide(L)'
;MAPIFLLILISCLPNSPLANALHSFKRLQLPSPGCEAYAFDSDNGGPYTGLNDGRIVKYQGPNAGFVEYATTSKELCDGTHGDMRIGRICGRPLDMEFNHKTGELYVVDLFRGLMVVAPGGGVAAPVASGDGMPVDGPDAIAIDPMTDEVYFTDIGTIIFTNTGDTSGRLLKYDQKIKLRTVVLTGIAGPAGVAVSHDGSFVLIAEYLGCQITRLWLKGPKARTKEVITHLPGNPDSIKRTKSGDFWVSVNIQKLHPKLTSFPLGQKINQDGRITETVNSFTEYNATYVTEVHEHLGSLYVASLAVSLPKSSAKIAVFDEYLQKQANESYAESLKAFNPHPEDLTDEFNELATNPIDRCWRCDRNWAKNRKKLADCARGFGHETFGGKNGKYYLVTDASDDSVDNPRPGTLRHAVIQSKPLWIVFSHSMVIKLRQELIMTSDKTIDGRGVQVHIAYGAGITIQFVRNIIIHNVWIHDIVVASGGMIRDSVGHVGLRTQSDGDAISIYGSSRVWIDHVSLSKGADGLIDVMLLGAHDTDAKDAIMQVTIAFNRFGIGCIQRMPRVRWGFAHVVNNDYSHWKLYAIGGSAHPTIISQGNRFKADDFQYKEVTKRDYATPEEWKRWQWRSEGDLFTNGAFFTESGAPLEHKKSPLTHRNLIKFKPGSYVGRLTRSAGAIKCKKNMHEAKMH
;
A
#
# COMPACT_ATOMS: atom_id res chain seq x y z
N MET A 1 -40.06 63.97 16.37
CA MET A 1 -38.65 64.16 16.76
C MET A 1 -37.78 63.26 15.88
N ALA A 2 -37.26 63.81 14.79
CA ALA A 2 -35.89 63.52 14.33
C ALA A 2 -35.03 64.73 14.80
N PRO A 3 -33.67 64.78 14.68
CA PRO A 3 -32.72 63.84 14.04
C PRO A 3 -31.33 63.69 14.77
N ILE A 4 -30.33 63.12 14.05
CA ILE A 4 -28.85 63.29 14.12
C ILE A 4 -28.13 62.41 15.20
N PHE A 5 -27.19 61.49 14.91
CA PHE A 5 -25.98 61.66 14.11
C PHE A 5 -25.58 60.48 13.20
N LEU A 6 -25.39 60.88 11.94
CA LEU A 6 -24.64 60.26 10.87
C LEU A 6 -23.13 60.34 11.19
N LEU A 7 -22.38 59.25 11.08
CA LEU A 7 -20.97 59.36 10.69
C LEU A 7 -20.70 58.38 9.55
N ILE A 8 -20.75 58.94 8.34
CA ILE A 8 -20.22 58.34 7.12
C ILE A 8 -18.72 58.61 7.13
N LEU A 9 -17.92 57.54 7.08
CA LEU A 9 -16.56 57.57 6.55
C LEU A 9 -16.54 56.66 5.32
N ILE A 10 -16.62 57.29 4.16
CA ILE A 10 -16.30 56.68 2.86
C ILE A 10 -14.81 56.90 2.63
N SER A 11 -14.04 55.81 2.62
CA SER A 11 -12.81 55.74 1.84
C SER A 11 -12.68 54.35 1.20
N CYS A 12 -12.60 54.40 -0.12
CA CYS A 12 -12.60 53.39 -1.17
C CYS A 12 -11.99 51.98 -0.92
N LEU A 13 -12.71 51.00 -1.48
CA LEU A 13 -12.32 49.68 -2.02
C LEU A 13 -12.47 48.43 -1.10
N PRO A 14 -12.78 47.26 -1.71
CA PRO A 14 -13.85 46.38 -1.25
C PRO A 14 -13.32 45.09 -0.61
N ASN A 15 -14.08 44.52 0.33
CA ASN A 15 -14.74 43.22 0.15
C ASN A 15 -15.34 42.71 1.48
N SER A 16 -16.64 42.42 1.39
CA SER A 16 -17.40 41.38 2.11
C SER A 16 -17.27 41.27 3.65
N PRO A 17 -18.34 41.61 4.40
CA PRO A 17 -18.58 40.99 5.70
C PRO A 17 -19.17 39.58 5.50
N LEU A 18 -19.01 38.72 6.50
CA LEU A 18 -19.60 37.37 6.69
C LEU A 18 -18.66 36.20 6.34
N ALA A 19 -17.85 35.81 7.32
CA ALA A 19 -17.55 34.39 7.55
C ALA A 19 -17.03 34.22 8.98
N ASN A 20 -17.96 34.05 9.92
CA ASN A 20 -17.73 33.34 11.19
C ASN A 20 -19.10 32.83 11.66
N ALA A 21 -19.76 32.03 10.82
CA ALA A 21 -20.74 31.09 11.31
C ALA A 21 -19.94 29.95 11.96
N LEU A 22 -20.27 29.58 13.20
CA LEU A 22 -19.73 28.40 13.87
C LEU A 22 -20.01 27.17 12.99
N HIS A 23 -19.03 26.73 12.19
CA HIS A 23 -19.13 25.47 11.47
C HIS A 23 -18.95 24.33 12.48
N SER A 24 -20.06 23.75 12.93
CA SER A 24 -20.02 22.50 13.70
C SER A 24 -19.76 21.33 12.75
N PHE A 25 -18.52 20.85 12.70
CA PHE A 25 -18.19 19.62 11.98
C PHE A 25 -18.55 18.40 12.83
N LYS A 26 -19.34 17.48 12.29
CA LYS A 26 -19.71 16.22 12.95
C LYS A 26 -19.32 15.04 12.08
N ARG A 27 -18.45 14.18 12.61
CA ARG A 27 -18.08 12.93 11.95
C ARG A 27 -19.13 11.85 12.22
N LEU A 28 -19.59 11.19 11.16
CA LEU A 28 -20.40 9.97 11.27
C LEU A 28 -19.47 8.76 11.17
N GLN A 29 -19.42 7.92 12.21
CA GLN A 29 -18.52 6.78 12.27
C GLN A 29 -19.14 5.56 11.59
N LEU A 30 -18.49 5.03 10.56
CA LEU A 30 -18.90 3.82 9.87
C LEU A 30 -18.50 2.56 10.64
N PRO A 31 -19.26 1.46 10.50
CA PRO A 31 -18.95 0.18 11.14
C PRO A 31 -17.77 -0.55 10.48
N SER A 32 -17.45 -0.23 9.22
CA SER A 32 -16.35 -0.78 8.43
C SER A 32 -15.82 0.30 7.46
N PRO A 33 -14.58 0.22 6.95
CA PRO A 33 -14.12 1.10 5.88
C PRO A 33 -14.94 0.94 4.60
N GLY A 34 -15.08 2.01 3.80
CA GLY A 34 -15.57 1.89 2.41
C GLY A 34 -16.57 2.92 1.91
N CYS A 35 -16.70 4.09 2.56
CA CYS A 35 -17.54 5.16 2.01
C CYS A 35 -16.80 5.88 0.88
N GLU A 36 -17.34 5.78 -0.33
CA GLU A 36 -16.93 6.55 -1.51
C GLU A 36 -18.00 7.59 -1.84
N ALA A 37 -19.25 7.15 -1.91
CA ALA A 37 -20.43 7.97 -2.15
C ALA A 37 -21.52 7.76 -1.08
N TYR A 38 -22.57 8.57 -1.15
CA TYR A 38 -23.78 8.38 -0.35
C TYR A 38 -25.05 8.82 -1.08
N ALA A 39 -26.20 8.38 -0.58
CA ALA A 39 -27.51 8.79 -1.07
C ALA A 39 -28.47 9.12 0.06
N PHE A 40 -29.53 9.83 -0.29
CA PHE A 40 -30.68 10.11 0.57
C PHE A 40 -31.96 9.61 -0.09
N ASP A 41 -32.88 9.04 0.68
CA ASP A 41 -34.16 8.57 0.17
C ASP A 41 -35.15 9.74 -0.03
N SER A 42 -36.33 9.44 -0.60
CA SER A 42 -37.39 10.44 -0.84
C SER A 42 -37.95 11.08 0.43
N ASP A 43 -37.83 10.41 1.57
CA ASP A 43 -38.28 10.91 2.88
C ASP A 43 -37.19 11.73 3.58
N ASN A 44 -36.08 12.02 2.90
CA ASN A 44 -34.86 12.64 3.43
C ASN A 44 -34.19 11.78 4.52
N GLY A 45 -34.43 10.46 4.51
CA GLY A 45 -33.71 9.50 5.32
C GLY A 45 -32.31 9.23 4.76
N GLY A 46 -31.37 8.92 5.66
CA GLY A 46 -29.97 8.67 5.33
C GLY A 46 -28.99 9.46 6.21
N PRO A 47 -27.72 9.60 5.80
CA PRO A 47 -27.17 9.10 4.54
C PRO A 47 -27.13 7.56 4.48
N TYR A 48 -27.31 7.02 3.27
CA TYR A 48 -27.01 5.64 2.91
C TYR A 48 -25.63 5.60 2.27
N THR A 49 -24.79 4.62 2.60
CA THR A 49 -23.46 4.51 1.99
C THR A 49 -22.98 3.07 1.94
N GLY A 50 -22.07 2.80 1.01
CA GLY A 50 -21.44 1.51 0.81
C GLY A 50 -20.30 1.27 1.80
N LEU A 51 -19.99 -0.01 2.00
CA LEU A 51 -18.83 -0.50 2.73
C LEU A 51 -17.96 -1.36 1.80
N ASN A 52 -16.68 -1.52 2.13
CA ASN A 52 -15.72 -2.31 1.34
C ASN A 52 -16.07 -3.80 1.27
N ASP A 53 -17.01 -4.26 2.10
CA ASP A 53 -17.49 -5.63 2.20
C ASP A 53 -18.84 -5.85 1.49
N GLY A 54 -19.28 -4.95 0.61
CA GLY A 54 -20.50 -5.14 -0.17
C GLY A 54 -21.79 -4.70 0.52
N ARG A 55 -21.75 -4.42 1.83
CA ARG A 55 -22.92 -3.94 2.56
C ARG A 55 -23.19 -2.46 2.27
N ILE A 56 -24.46 -2.12 2.35
CA ILE A 56 -24.99 -0.77 2.26
C ILE A 56 -25.67 -0.47 3.58
N VAL A 57 -25.23 0.58 4.25
CA VAL A 57 -25.71 0.96 5.58
C VAL A 57 -26.44 2.28 5.55
N LYS A 58 -27.48 2.40 6.38
CA LYS A 58 -28.28 3.62 6.59
C LYS A 58 -27.97 4.22 7.95
N TYR A 59 -27.68 5.51 8.01
CA TYR A 59 -27.59 6.23 9.27
C TYR A 59 -28.99 6.46 9.89
N GLN A 60 -29.18 6.04 11.14
CA GLN A 60 -30.44 6.16 11.90
C GLN A 60 -30.33 7.10 13.11
N GLY A 61 -29.39 8.04 13.06
CA GLY A 61 -29.17 9.02 14.13
C GLY A 61 -28.14 8.57 15.17
N PRO A 62 -27.86 9.43 16.16
CA PRO A 62 -26.71 9.27 17.05
C PRO A 62 -26.80 8.06 18.00
N ASN A 63 -28.00 7.59 18.30
CA ASN A 63 -28.21 6.46 19.22
C ASN A 63 -28.05 5.10 18.54
N ALA A 64 -28.46 4.99 17.27
CA ALA A 64 -28.41 3.74 16.50
C ALA A 64 -27.18 3.66 15.59
N GLY A 65 -26.64 4.80 15.14
CA GLY A 65 -25.53 4.85 14.19
C GLY A 65 -25.94 4.35 12.80
N PHE A 66 -25.01 3.71 12.11
CA PHE A 66 -25.26 3.06 10.83
C PHE A 66 -25.78 1.63 11.04
N VAL A 67 -26.91 1.31 10.41
CA VAL A 67 -27.49 -0.03 10.39
C VAL A 67 -27.49 -0.59 8.97
N GLU A 68 -27.38 -1.90 8.83
CA GLU A 68 -27.45 -2.55 7.53
C GLU A 68 -28.82 -2.34 6.88
N TYR A 69 -28.81 -1.91 5.62
CA TYR A 69 -30.00 -1.71 4.80
C TYR A 69 -30.05 -2.72 3.65
N ALA A 70 -28.91 -2.93 2.99
CA ALA A 70 -28.83 -3.82 1.83
C ALA A 70 -27.42 -4.41 1.69
N THR A 71 -27.29 -5.37 0.79
CA THR A 71 -26.00 -6.01 0.45
C THR A 71 -25.97 -6.32 -1.04
N THR A 72 -24.80 -6.19 -1.68
CA THR A 72 -24.64 -6.61 -3.08
C THR A 72 -24.37 -8.12 -3.24
N SER A 73 -24.27 -8.88 -2.13
CA SER A 73 -24.09 -10.34 -2.12
C SER A 73 -24.83 -11.06 -0.98
N LYS A 74 -25.18 -12.34 -1.20
CA LYS A 74 -25.83 -13.23 -0.20
C LYS A 74 -24.84 -13.94 0.74
N GLU A 75 -23.55 -13.86 0.45
CA GLU A 75 -22.52 -14.55 1.22
C GLU A 75 -22.24 -13.83 2.56
N LEU A 76 -21.70 -14.52 3.57
CA LEU A 76 -21.46 -13.95 4.91
C LEU A 76 -20.34 -12.88 4.86
N CYS A 77 -20.71 -11.67 4.46
CA CYS A 77 -19.85 -10.49 4.36
C CYS A 77 -19.97 -9.66 5.65
N ASP A 78 -19.25 -10.07 6.70
CA ASP A 78 -19.46 -9.57 8.09
C ASP A 78 -18.58 -8.36 8.48
N GLY A 79 -17.74 -7.87 7.56
CA GLY A 79 -16.85 -6.73 7.80
C GLY A 79 -15.56 -7.04 8.55
N THR A 80 -15.24 -8.32 8.80
CA THR A 80 -13.96 -8.71 9.42
C THR A 80 -12.78 -8.67 8.44
N HIS A 81 -13.04 -8.39 7.16
CA HIS A 81 -12.08 -8.50 6.07
C HIS A 81 -12.27 -7.38 5.04
N GLY A 82 -11.73 -6.18 5.31
CA GLY A 82 -11.74 -5.03 4.38
C GLY A 82 -10.78 -5.16 3.19
N ASP A 83 -10.70 -6.36 2.59
CA ASP A 83 -9.76 -6.69 1.53
C ASP A 83 -10.43 -6.68 0.15
N MET A 84 -9.77 -6.07 -0.84
CA MET A 84 -10.18 -6.07 -2.25
C MET A 84 -10.39 -7.50 -2.82
N ARG A 85 -9.78 -8.52 -2.19
CA ARG A 85 -10.00 -9.97 -2.47
C ARG A 85 -11.43 -10.44 -2.24
N ILE A 86 -12.13 -9.86 -1.27
CA ILE A 86 -13.53 -10.18 -0.98
C ILE A 86 -14.47 -9.38 -1.88
N GLY A 87 -14.04 -8.26 -2.44
CA GLY A 87 -14.87 -7.45 -3.34
C GLY A 87 -15.47 -8.24 -4.51
N ARG A 88 -14.77 -9.23 -5.09
CA ARG A 88 -15.36 -10.10 -6.14
C ARG A 88 -16.50 -11.00 -5.63
N ILE A 89 -16.49 -11.32 -4.35
CA ILE A 89 -17.44 -12.21 -3.68
C ILE A 89 -18.58 -11.39 -3.08
N CYS A 90 -18.25 -10.38 -2.29
CA CYS A 90 -19.21 -9.56 -1.57
C CYS A 90 -19.71 -8.36 -2.36
N GLY A 91 -18.97 -7.92 -3.38
CA GLY A 91 -19.19 -6.66 -4.07
C GLY A 91 -18.44 -5.49 -3.42
N ARG A 92 -18.45 -4.34 -4.08
CA ARG A 92 -17.92 -3.06 -3.62
C ARG A 92 -18.76 -1.93 -4.22
N PRO A 93 -19.81 -1.47 -3.51
CA PRO A 93 -20.60 -0.31 -3.92
C PRO A 93 -19.73 0.95 -3.94
N LEU A 94 -19.59 1.59 -5.11
CA LEU A 94 -18.81 2.82 -5.28
C LEU A 94 -19.73 4.05 -5.27
N ASP A 95 -20.83 4.00 -6.02
CA ASP A 95 -21.85 5.06 -6.04
C ASP A 95 -23.28 4.49 -5.99
N MET A 96 -24.24 5.30 -5.55
CA MET A 96 -25.64 4.92 -5.45
C MET A 96 -26.58 6.13 -5.54
N GLU A 97 -27.78 5.93 -6.08
CA GLU A 97 -28.82 6.95 -6.11
C GLU A 97 -30.22 6.31 -6.03
N PHE A 98 -31.12 6.94 -5.28
CA PHE A 98 -32.52 6.53 -5.21
C PHE A 98 -33.29 7.02 -6.43
N ASN A 99 -34.05 6.13 -7.04
CA ASN A 99 -35.17 6.56 -7.87
C ASN A 99 -36.28 7.05 -6.92
N HIS A 100 -36.45 8.36 -6.80
CA HIS A 100 -37.43 8.95 -5.89
C HIS A 100 -38.90 8.66 -6.26
N LYS A 101 -39.20 8.17 -7.47
CA LYS A 101 -40.56 7.78 -7.86
C LYS A 101 -40.90 6.35 -7.44
N THR A 102 -39.95 5.43 -7.58
CA THR A 102 -40.15 4.00 -7.26
C THR A 102 -39.70 3.62 -5.85
N GLY A 103 -38.82 4.41 -5.25
CA GLY A 103 -38.14 4.11 -3.98
C GLY A 103 -37.01 3.10 -4.11
N GLU A 104 -36.70 2.64 -5.33
CA GLU A 104 -35.61 1.69 -5.57
C GLU A 104 -34.25 2.40 -5.47
N LEU A 105 -33.27 1.73 -4.86
CA LEU A 105 -31.90 2.22 -4.77
C LEU A 105 -31.07 1.55 -5.87
N TYR A 106 -30.59 2.35 -6.82
CA TYR A 106 -29.64 1.90 -7.82
C TYR A 106 -28.22 2.03 -7.29
N VAL A 107 -27.41 1.02 -7.52
CA VAL A 107 -26.06 0.90 -6.97
C VAL A 107 -25.11 0.54 -8.09
N VAL A 108 -24.02 1.29 -8.22
CA VAL A 108 -22.88 0.93 -9.03
C VAL A 108 -21.90 0.18 -8.15
N ASP A 109 -21.68 -1.10 -8.47
CA ASP A 109 -20.73 -1.97 -7.80
C ASP A 109 -19.55 -2.28 -8.73
N LEU A 110 -18.32 -2.09 -8.22
CA LEU A 110 -17.09 -2.28 -8.99
C LEU A 110 -17.00 -3.64 -9.67
N PHE A 111 -17.48 -4.69 -9.01
CA PHE A 111 -17.34 -6.08 -9.48
C PHE A 111 -18.63 -6.63 -10.11
N ARG A 112 -19.77 -6.05 -9.75
CA ARG A 112 -21.10 -6.55 -10.18
C ARG A 112 -21.79 -5.65 -11.20
N GLY A 113 -21.25 -4.47 -11.49
CA GLY A 113 -21.84 -3.51 -12.40
C GLY A 113 -23.02 -2.78 -11.77
N LEU A 114 -24.00 -2.42 -12.60
CA LEU A 114 -25.22 -1.75 -12.14
C LEU A 114 -26.17 -2.77 -11.49
N MET A 115 -26.59 -2.46 -10.27
CA MET A 115 -27.46 -3.27 -9.43
C MET A 115 -28.65 -2.43 -8.95
N VAL A 116 -29.72 -3.08 -8.53
CA VAL A 116 -30.91 -2.44 -7.94
C VAL A 116 -31.31 -3.12 -6.63
N VAL A 117 -31.62 -2.33 -5.63
CA VAL A 117 -32.12 -2.74 -4.32
C VAL A 117 -33.57 -2.27 -4.20
N ALA A 118 -34.45 -3.16 -3.75
CA ALA A 118 -35.86 -2.85 -3.55
C ALA A 118 -36.06 -1.77 -2.44
N PRO A 119 -37.21 -1.07 -2.40
CA PRO A 119 -37.46 0.00 -1.43
C PRO A 119 -37.38 -0.41 0.06
N GLY A 120 -37.48 -1.71 0.35
CA GLY A 120 -37.35 -2.26 1.70
C GLY A 120 -35.94 -2.69 2.10
N GLY A 121 -34.95 -2.47 1.23
CA GLY A 121 -33.60 -3.01 1.40
C GLY A 121 -33.47 -4.47 0.95
N GLY A 122 -32.43 -5.15 1.44
CA GLY A 122 -32.14 -6.55 1.11
C GLY A 122 -31.05 -6.74 0.06
N VAL A 123 -31.09 -7.85 -0.66
CA VAL A 123 -30.02 -8.22 -1.61
C VAL A 123 -30.21 -7.51 -2.93
N ALA A 124 -29.19 -6.80 -3.39
CA ALA A 124 -29.20 -6.13 -4.68
C ALA A 124 -29.28 -7.15 -5.84
N ALA A 125 -30.14 -6.87 -6.81
CA ALA A 125 -30.28 -7.65 -8.03
C ALA A 125 -29.52 -7.00 -9.19
N PRO A 126 -28.80 -7.75 -10.03
CA PRO A 126 -28.19 -7.20 -11.23
C PRO A 126 -29.26 -6.72 -12.20
N VAL A 127 -29.07 -5.52 -12.77
CA VAL A 127 -29.94 -5.08 -13.87
C VAL A 127 -29.43 -5.66 -15.19
N ALA A 128 -30.35 -6.10 -16.05
CA ALA A 128 -30.04 -6.91 -17.24
C ALA A 128 -28.88 -6.35 -18.09
N SER A 129 -28.02 -7.26 -18.54
CA SER A 129 -26.93 -7.02 -19.50
C SER A 129 -27.49 -6.59 -20.85
N GLY A 130 -27.51 -5.28 -21.13
CA GLY A 130 -27.64 -4.79 -22.50
C GLY A 130 -26.41 -5.13 -23.34
N ASP A 131 -26.53 -4.93 -24.66
CA ASP A 131 -25.52 -4.96 -25.75
C ASP A 131 -24.40 -6.03 -25.79
N GLY A 132 -24.26 -6.90 -24.79
CA GLY A 132 -23.20 -7.90 -24.69
C GLY A 132 -21.81 -7.34 -24.34
N MET A 133 -21.65 -6.02 -24.17
CA MET A 133 -20.36 -5.42 -23.84
C MET A 133 -20.05 -5.50 -22.33
N PRO A 134 -18.85 -5.96 -21.94
CA PRO A 134 -18.37 -5.88 -20.56
C PRO A 134 -18.31 -4.43 -20.06
N VAL A 135 -18.48 -4.27 -18.75
CA VAL A 135 -18.21 -3.02 -18.03
C VAL A 135 -16.99 -3.29 -17.16
N ASP A 136 -15.91 -2.55 -17.38
CA ASP A 136 -14.59 -2.89 -16.84
C ASP A 136 -14.27 -2.14 -15.53
N GLY A 137 -14.83 -0.94 -15.36
CA GLY A 137 -14.69 -0.14 -14.15
C GLY A 137 -15.91 0.77 -13.96
N PRO A 138 -17.07 0.24 -13.55
CA PRO A 138 -18.23 1.07 -13.26
C PRO A 138 -17.93 1.92 -12.01
N ASP A 139 -18.27 3.21 -12.01
CA ASP A 139 -17.83 4.11 -10.92
C ASP A 139 -18.97 4.98 -10.37
N ALA A 140 -19.52 5.89 -11.17
CA ALA A 140 -20.54 6.86 -10.75
C ALA A 140 -21.92 6.62 -11.37
N ILE A 141 -22.98 7.10 -10.70
CA ILE A 141 -24.37 6.97 -11.14
C ILE A 141 -25.16 8.28 -11.04
N ALA A 142 -26.07 8.51 -12.00
CA ALA A 142 -27.05 9.57 -11.99
C ALA A 142 -28.40 9.11 -12.55
N ILE A 143 -29.51 9.50 -11.94
CA ILE A 143 -30.87 9.22 -12.44
C ILE A 143 -31.48 10.51 -13.03
N ASP A 144 -32.00 10.40 -14.25
CA ASP A 144 -32.77 11.46 -14.89
C ASP A 144 -34.13 11.62 -14.17
N PRO A 145 -34.41 12.76 -13.52
CA PRO A 145 -35.64 12.95 -12.77
C PRO A 145 -36.89 12.96 -13.66
N MET A 146 -36.75 13.23 -14.96
CA MET A 146 -37.84 13.32 -15.92
C MET A 146 -38.15 11.96 -16.54
N THR A 147 -37.14 11.21 -16.94
CA THR A 147 -37.31 9.97 -17.73
C THR A 147 -37.14 8.68 -16.94
N ASP A 148 -36.57 8.76 -15.72
CA ASP A 148 -36.14 7.61 -14.92
C ASP A 148 -35.02 6.78 -15.57
N GLU A 149 -34.37 7.33 -16.60
CA GLU A 149 -33.19 6.70 -17.21
C GLU A 149 -32.00 6.81 -16.26
N VAL A 150 -31.26 5.70 -16.13
CA VAL A 150 -30.09 5.62 -15.26
C VAL A 150 -28.84 5.80 -16.10
N TYR A 151 -28.08 6.84 -15.82
CA TYR A 151 -26.78 7.09 -16.40
C TYR A 151 -25.70 6.62 -15.44
N PHE A 152 -24.66 5.98 -15.95
CA PHE A 152 -23.53 5.58 -15.12
C PHE A 152 -22.24 5.58 -15.94
N THR A 153 -21.12 5.80 -15.26
CA THR A 153 -19.81 5.87 -15.90
C THR A 153 -19.13 4.51 -15.88
N ASP A 154 -18.32 4.28 -16.89
CA ASP A 154 -17.38 3.16 -16.96
C ASP A 154 -16.01 3.76 -17.25
N ILE A 155 -15.11 3.74 -16.26
CA ILE A 155 -13.76 4.29 -16.38
C ILE A 155 -12.86 3.45 -17.30
N GLY A 156 -13.26 2.21 -17.60
CA GLY A 156 -12.47 1.26 -18.37
C GLY A 156 -11.44 0.56 -17.49
N THR A 157 -10.16 0.67 -17.82
CA THR A 157 -9.10 0.11 -16.97
C THR A 157 -9.02 0.84 -15.63
N ILE A 158 -9.35 0.13 -14.55
CA ILE A 158 -9.37 0.63 -13.14
C ILE A 158 -8.07 1.33 -12.71
N ILE A 159 -6.95 1.05 -13.40
CA ILE A 159 -5.66 1.66 -13.09
C ILE A 159 -5.46 2.90 -13.97
N PHE A 160 -5.48 4.08 -13.34
CA PHE A 160 -5.07 5.36 -13.94
C PHE A 160 -3.55 5.43 -14.18
N THR A 161 -2.96 4.43 -14.84
CA THR A 161 -1.51 4.35 -15.09
C THR A 161 -1.03 5.22 -16.25
N ASN A 162 -1.92 5.62 -17.15
CA ASN A 162 -1.56 6.37 -18.35
C ASN A 162 -2.14 7.79 -18.30
N THR A 163 -1.27 8.79 -18.24
CA THR A 163 -1.65 10.19 -18.51
C THR A 163 -2.18 10.28 -19.95
N GLY A 164 -3.48 10.54 -20.11
CA GLY A 164 -4.14 10.63 -21.42
C GLY A 164 -5.02 9.43 -21.81
N ASP A 165 -5.32 8.51 -20.90
CA ASP A 165 -6.36 7.50 -21.13
C ASP A 165 -7.72 8.18 -21.36
N THR A 166 -8.38 7.83 -22.46
CA THR A 166 -9.72 8.29 -22.86
C THR A 166 -10.66 7.12 -23.15
N SER A 167 -10.32 5.91 -22.69
CA SER A 167 -11.11 4.70 -22.90
C SER A 167 -12.46 4.74 -22.18
N GLY A 168 -12.65 5.67 -21.23
CA GLY A 168 -13.85 5.83 -20.45
C GLY A 168 -15.10 6.13 -21.28
N ARG A 169 -16.25 5.69 -20.74
CA ARG A 169 -17.56 5.73 -21.40
C ARG A 169 -18.65 6.20 -20.45
N LEU A 170 -19.70 6.79 -21.02
CA LEU A 170 -20.98 7.03 -20.37
C LEU A 170 -21.99 6.02 -20.90
N LEU A 171 -22.61 5.28 -19.99
CA LEU A 171 -23.64 4.28 -20.27
C LEU A 171 -25.00 4.82 -19.82
N LYS A 172 -26.06 4.36 -20.49
CA LYS A 172 -27.45 4.61 -20.11
C LYS A 172 -28.20 3.30 -20.02
N TYR A 173 -29.00 3.14 -18.99
CA TYR A 173 -29.93 2.04 -18.78
C TYR A 173 -31.37 2.55 -18.80
N ASP A 174 -32.14 2.06 -19.75
CA ASP A 174 -33.58 2.30 -19.86
C ASP A 174 -34.34 1.24 -19.05
N GLN A 175 -35.03 1.69 -18.02
CA GLN A 175 -35.77 0.82 -17.11
C GLN A 175 -37.00 0.18 -17.73
N LYS A 176 -37.61 0.78 -18.77
CA LYS A 176 -38.85 0.31 -19.40
C LYS A 176 -38.58 -0.85 -20.34
N ILE A 177 -37.58 -0.70 -21.19
CA ILE A 177 -37.18 -1.75 -22.14
C ILE A 177 -36.06 -2.65 -21.60
N LYS A 178 -35.55 -2.37 -20.39
CA LYS A 178 -34.48 -3.12 -19.70
C LYS A 178 -33.21 -3.21 -20.55
N LEU A 179 -32.88 -2.15 -21.28
CA LEU A 179 -31.76 -2.10 -22.21
C LEU A 179 -30.71 -1.09 -21.76
N ARG A 180 -29.45 -1.54 -21.76
CA ARG A 180 -28.28 -0.68 -21.62
C ARG A 180 -27.69 -0.33 -22.98
N THR A 181 -27.25 0.92 -23.13
CA THR A 181 -26.61 1.45 -24.34
C THR A 181 -25.44 2.38 -23.98
N VAL A 182 -24.38 2.38 -24.78
CA VAL A 182 -23.31 3.39 -24.74
C VAL A 182 -23.81 4.73 -25.31
N VAL A 183 -23.70 5.79 -24.51
CA VAL A 183 -24.12 7.15 -24.89
C VAL A 183 -22.94 7.98 -25.41
N LEU A 184 -21.79 7.85 -24.76
CA LEU A 184 -20.58 8.59 -25.12
C LEU A 184 -19.34 7.74 -24.81
N THR A 185 -18.32 7.83 -25.66
CA THR A 185 -16.99 7.24 -25.47
C THR A 185 -15.92 8.31 -25.59
N GLY A 186 -14.67 7.98 -25.29
CA GLY A 186 -13.57 8.95 -25.43
C GLY A 186 -13.53 9.93 -24.26
N ILE A 187 -13.77 9.46 -23.05
CA ILE A 187 -13.86 10.28 -21.83
C ILE A 187 -12.66 9.98 -20.92
N ALA A 188 -11.98 11.02 -20.44
CA ALA A 188 -10.74 10.90 -19.68
C ALA A 188 -11.00 10.64 -18.18
N GLY A 189 -11.15 9.37 -17.81
CA GLY A 189 -11.41 8.94 -16.43
C GLY A 189 -12.73 9.50 -15.87
N PRO A 190 -13.90 9.07 -16.39
CA PRO A 190 -15.20 9.57 -15.96
C PRO A 190 -15.55 9.14 -14.51
N ALA A 191 -15.16 9.94 -13.53
CA ALA A 191 -15.31 9.63 -12.10
C ALA A 191 -16.64 10.11 -11.49
N GLY A 192 -17.38 10.95 -12.20
CA GLY A 192 -18.64 11.50 -11.70
C GLY A 192 -19.63 11.77 -12.82
N VAL A 193 -20.92 11.63 -12.55
CA VAL A 193 -22.00 11.96 -13.47
C VAL A 193 -23.17 12.61 -12.77
N ALA A 194 -23.81 13.60 -13.41
CA ALA A 194 -25.04 14.22 -12.93
C ALA A 194 -25.94 14.63 -14.10
N VAL A 195 -27.24 14.38 -14.00
CA VAL A 195 -28.23 14.84 -14.99
C VAL A 195 -28.75 16.23 -14.59
N SER A 196 -29.08 17.10 -15.54
CA SER A 196 -29.73 18.38 -15.25
C SER A 196 -31.15 18.19 -14.69
N HIS A 197 -31.69 19.21 -14.01
CA HIS A 197 -33.01 19.13 -13.37
C HIS A 197 -34.15 18.85 -14.38
N ASP A 198 -34.03 19.37 -15.60
CA ASP A 198 -34.99 19.22 -16.69
C ASP A 198 -34.65 18.06 -17.66
N GLY A 199 -33.59 17.30 -17.38
CA GLY A 199 -33.10 16.21 -18.23
C GLY A 199 -32.69 16.69 -19.63
N SER A 200 -32.24 17.93 -19.78
CA SER A 200 -31.76 18.50 -21.05
C SER A 200 -30.29 18.19 -21.33
N PHE A 201 -29.47 17.96 -20.29
CA PHE A 201 -28.05 17.60 -20.43
C PHE A 201 -27.54 16.71 -19.28
N VAL A 202 -26.38 16.09 -19.50
CA VAL A 202 -25.60 15.35 -18.50
C VAL A 202 -24.25 16.02 -18.33
N LEU A 203 -23.79 16.15 -17.08
CA LEU A 203 -22.43 16.56 -16.75
C LEU A 203 -21.60 15.34 -16.36
N ILE A 204 -20.34 15.32 -16.80
CA ILE A 204 -19.39 14.26 -16.55
C ILE A 204 -18.12 14.91 -15.97
N ALA A 205 -17.69 14.42 -14.81
CA ALA A 205 -16.42 14.80 -14.20
C ALA A 205 -15.30 13.92 -14.76
N GLU A 206 -14.36 14.56 -15.48
CA GLU A 206 -13.21 13.88 -16.08
C GLU A 206 -12.00 14.01 -15.14
N TYR A 207 -11.75 12.97 -14.35
CA TYR A 207 -10.68 12.92 -13.34
C TYR A 207 -9.31 13.20 -13.95
N LEU A 208 -8.98 12.51 -15.05
CA LEU A 208 -7.70 12.68 -15.74
C LEU A 208 -7.64 14.00 -16.51
N GLY A 209 -8.78 14.46 -17.03
CA GLY A 209 -8.90 15.71 -17.77
C GLY A 209 -8.93 16.97 -16.92
N CYS A 210 -9.09 16.85 -15.59
CA CYS A 210 -9.29 17.98 -14.66
C CYS A 210 -10.39 18.95 -15.15
N GLN A 211 -11.49 18.41 -15.68
CA GLN A 211 -12.53 19.22 -16.33
C GLN A 211 -13.94 18.63 -16.15
N ILE A 212 -14.96 19.46 -16.39
CA ILE A 212 -16.36 19.04 -16.47
C ILE A 212 -16.84 19.15 -17.91
N THR A 213 -17.30 18.03 -18.46
CA THR A 213 -17.87 17.95 -19.81
C THR A 213 -19.39 17.85 -19.74
N ARG A 214 -20.06 18.72 -20.50
CA ARG A 214 -21.51 18.69 -20.70
C ARG A 214 -21.83 17.95 -21.99
N LEU A 215 -22.76 17.01 -21.91
CA LEU A 215 -23.39 16.34 -23.05
C LEU A 215 -24.87 16.74 -23.14
N TRP A 216 -25.26 17.36 -24.25
CA TRP A 216 -26.66 17.72 -24.49
C TRP A 216 -27.49 16.49 -24.85
N LEU A 217 -28.56 16.24 -24.10
CA LEU A 217 -29.51 15.15 -24.35
C LEU A 217 -30.66 15.58 -25.26
N LYS A 218 -31.09 16.84 -25.16
CA LYS A 218 -32.25 17.40 -25.86
C LYS A 218 -31.92 18.76 -26.50
N GLY A 219 -32.85 19.25 -27.32
CA GLY A 219 -32.77 20.55 -27.97
C GLY A 219 -31.87 20.59 -29.21
N PRO A 220 -31.60 21.78 -29.78
CA PRO A 220 -30.86 21.94 -31.03
C PRO A 220 -29.42 21.41 -30.98
N LYS A 221 -28.84 21.33 -29.78
CA LYS A 221 -27.49 20.82 -29.53
C LYS A 221 -27.46 19.33 -29.15
N ALA A 222 -28.59 18.61 -29.18
CA ALA A 222 -28.64 17.22 -28.75
C ALA A 222 -27.54 16.36 -29.40
N ARG A 223 -26.90 15.50 -28.60
CA ARG A 223 -25.75 14.64 -28.95
C ARG A 223 -24.43 15.37 -29.18
N THR A 224 -24.36 16.68 -28.94
CA THR A 224 -23.08 17.41 -28.91
C THR A 224 -22.56 17.53 -27.48
N LYS A 225 -21.23 17.61 -27.34
CA LYS A 225 -20.56 17.82 -26.06
C LYS A 225 -19.71 19.08 -26.05
N GLU A 226 -19.54 19.68 -24.89
CA GLU A 226 -18.65 20.82 -24.67
C GLU A 226 -18.07 20.80 -23.25
N VAL A 227 -16.84 21.29 -23.10
CA VAL A 227 -16.22 21.48 -21.78
C VAL A 227 -16.77 22.79 -21.21
N ILE A 228 -17.37 22.73 -20.02
CA ILE A 228 -17.98 23.91 -19.37
C ILE A 228 -17.08 24.51 -18.29
N THR A 229 -16.17 23.71 -17.73
CA THR A 229 -15.30 24.13 -16.62
C THR A 229 -13.99 23.35 -16.65
N HIS A 230 -12.86 24.05 -16.51
CA HIS A 230 -11.59 23.46 -16.10
C HIS A 230 -11.40 23.67 -14.61
N LEU A 231 -10.99 22.63 -13.89
CA LEU A 231 -10.88 22.61 -12.45
C LEU A 231 -9.40 22.63 -12.03
N PRO A 232 -9.10 23.17 -10.83
CA PRO A 232 -7.71 23.32 -10.36
C PRO A 232 -7.05 22.00 -9.91
N GLY A 233 -7.81 20.90 -9.88
CA GLY A 233 -7.35 19.57 -9.48
C GLY A 233 -8.22 18.48 -10.11
N ASN A 234 -8.06 17.24 -9.66
CA ASN A 234 -8.81 16.11 -10.19
C ASN A 234 -10.24 16.10 -9.64
N PRO A 235 -11.28 16.25 -10.47
CA PRO A 235 -12.66 16.09 -10.04
C PRO A 235 -13.02 14.63 -9.85
N ASP A 236 -13.92 14.38 -8.92
CA ASP A 236 -14.45 13.06 -8.60
C ASP A 236 -15.99 13.13 -8.73
N SER A 237 -16.78 12.77 -7.71
CA SER A 237 -18.24 12.85 -7.77
C SER A 237 -18.79 14.26 -8.03
N ILE A 238 -19.85 14.31 -8.85
CA ILE A 238 -20.66 15.50 -9.11
C ILE A 238 -22.12 15.23 -8.76
N LYS A 239 -22.73 16.04 -7.88
CA LYS A 239 -24.12 15.84 -7.42
C LYS A 239 -24.97 17.09 -7.63
N ARG A 240 -26.16 16.89 -8.19
CA ARG A 240 -27.14 17.96 -8.47
C ARG A 240 -27.78 18.44 -7.16
N THR A 241 -27.88 19.76 -7.01
CA THR A 241 -28.57 20.43 -5.91
C THR A 241 -30.06 20.61 -6.20
N LYS A 242 -30.86 20.93 -5.18
CA LYS A 242 -32.29 21.23 -5.37
C LYS A 242 -32.52 22.48 -6.23
N SER A 243 -31.58 23.44 -6.25
CA SER A 243 -31.67 24.64 -7.10
C SER A 243 -31.31 24.38 -8.56
N GLY A 244 -30.73 23.22 -8.88
CA GLY A 244 -30.27 22.88 -10.24
C GLY A 244 -28.81 23.23 -10.54
N ASP A 245 -28.06 23.71 -9.54
CA ASP A 245 -26.60 23.79 -9.56
C ASP A 245 -25.97 22.43 -9.19
N PHE A 246 -24.65 22.30 -9.19
CA PHE A 246 -23.94 21.05 -8.94
C PHE A 246 -22.79 21.24 -7.97
N TRP A 247 -22.66 20.34 -7.00
CA TRP A 247 -21.45 20.22 -6.19
C TRP A 247 -20.50 19.21 -6.82
N VAL A 248 -19.21 19.55 -6.87
CA VAL A 248 -18.12 18.70 -7.38
C VAL A 248 -17.06 18.58 -6.31
N SER A 249 -16.66 17.35 -5.96
CA SER A 249 -15.45 17.10 -5.17
C SER A 249 -14.21 17.25 -6.06
N VAL A 250 -13.21 18.01 -5.60
CA VAL A 250 -11.99 18.31 -6.36
C VAL A 250 -10.78 18.14 -5.46
N ASN A 251 -9.83 17.31 -5.87
CA ASN A 251 -8.60 17.07 -5.12
C ASN A 251 -7.41 17.68 -5.84
N ILE A 252 -6.81 18.71 -5.27
CA ILE A 252 -5.58 19.31 -5.81
C ILE A 252 -4.39 18.58 -5.20
N GLN A 253 -3.62 17.90 -6.04
CA GLN A 253 -2.38 17.27 -5.63
C GLN A 253 -1.22 18.24 -5.84
N LYS A 254 -0.57 18.67 -4.76
CA LYS A 254 0.69 19.40 -4.86
C LYS A 254 1.84 18.51 -4.47
N LEU A 255 2.81 18.41 -5.38
CA LEU A 255 4.12 17.86 -5.09
C LEU A 255 4.96 19.01 -4.53
N HIS A 256 5.11 19.10 -3.20
CA HIS A 256 6.27 19.64 -2.46
C HIS A 256 5.85 20.23 -1.10
N PRO A 257 6.53 19.88 0.02
CA PRO A 257 7.63 18.90 0.16
C PRO A 257 7.15 17.44 0.32
N LYS A 258 5.84 17.19 0.36
CA LYS A 258 5.18 15.88 0.28
C LYS A 258 4.01 15.96 -0.70
N LEU A 259 3.55 14.84 -1.25
CA LEU A 259 2.27 14.79 -1.96
C LEU A 259 1.17 15.17 -0.97
N THR A 260 0.63 16.36 -1.14
CA THR A 260 -0.42 16.90 -0.27
C THR A 260 -1.66 17.08 -1.10
N SER A 261 -2.75 16.41 -0.69
CA SER A 261 -4.07 16.64 -1.30
C SER A 261 -4.73 17.83 -0.61
N PHE A 262 -5.26 18.75 -1.40
CA PHE A 262 -6.15 19.80 -0.94
C PHE A 262 -7.57 19.41 -1.38
N PRO A 263 -8.36 18.76 -0.50
CA PRO A 263 -9.72 18.38 -0.80
C PRO A 263 -10.64 19.60 -0.77
N LEU A 264 -11.31 19.84 -1.89
CA LEU A 264 -12.25 20.93 -2.08
C LEU A 264 -13.61 20.38 -2.48
N GLY A 265 -14.68 21.03 -2.04
CA GLY A 265 -15.98 20.99 -2.70
C GLY A 265 -16.16 22.27 -3.49
N GLN A 266 -16.50 22.19 -4.77
CA GLN A 266 -16.80 23.36 -5.61
C GLN A 266 -18.22 23.29 -6.11
N LYS A 267 -19.02 24.33 -5.82
CA LYS A 267 -20.36 24.47 -6.39
C LYS A 267 -20.23 25.16 -7.74
N ILE A 268 -20.76 24.54 -8.79
CA ILE A 268 -20.81 25.09 -10.14
C ILE A 268 -22.25 25.28 -10.57
N ASN A 269 -22.52 26.37 -11.28
CA ASN A 269 -23.83 26.58 -11.91
C ASN A 269 -23.93 25.82 -13.24
N GLN A 270 -25.09 25.90 -13.90
CA GLN A 270 -25.35 25.21 -15.18
C GLN A 270 -24.45 25.66 -16.35
N ASP A 271 -23.84 26.85 -16.25
CA ASP A 271 -22.88 27.39 -17.22
C ASP A 271 -21.43 26.99 -16.92
N GLY A 272 -21.18 26.28 -15.82
CA GLY A 272 -19.83 25.88 -15.40
C GLY A 272 -19.06 26.94 -14.61
N ARG A 273 -19.73 28.00 -14.12
CA ARG A 273 -19.10 28.99 -13.24
C ARG A 273 -19.09 28.48 -11.81
N ILE A 274 -17.92 28.53 -11.16
CA ILE A 274 -17.76 28.21 -9.75
C ILE A 274 -18.40 29.34 -8.92
N THR A 275 -19.45 29.03 -8.17
CA THR A 275 -20.19 29.97 -7.32
C THR A 275 -19.77 29.88 -5.85
N GLU A 276 -19.28 28.72 -5.42
CA GLU A 276 -18.85 28.47 -4.05
C GLU A 276 -17.68 27.49 -4.02
N THR A 277 -16.78 27.62 -3.03
CA THR A 277 -15.71 26.65 -2.78
C THR A 277 -15.57 26.44 -1.28
N VAL A 278 -15.68 25.18 -0.85
CA VAL A 278 -15.51 24.75 0.54
C VAL A 278 -14.23 23.95 0.64
N ASN A 279 -13.36 24.34 1.57
CA ASN A 279 -12.11 23.66 1.82
C ASN A 279 -12.27 22.69 3.00
N SER A 280 -12.01 21.40 2.76
CA SER A 280 -12.14 20.34 3.77
C SER A 280 -10.78 19.83 4.28
N PHE A 281 -9.70 20.58 4.00
CA PHE A 281 -8.33 20.18 4.30
C PHE A 281 -8.10 19.88 5.78
N THR A 282 -8.67 20.70 6.68
CA THR A 282 -8.47 20.60 8.13
C THR A 282 -9.25 19.41 8.69
N GLU A 283 -10.50 19.27 8.27
CA GLU A 283 -11.47 18.27 8.74
C GLU A 283 -11.09 16.86 8.29
N TYR A 284 -10.51 16.74 7.09
CA TYR A 284 -10.09 15.47 6.50
C TYR A 284 -8.56 15.26 6.51
N ASN A 285 -7.80 16.16 7.15
CA ASN A 285 -6.35 16.06 7.33
C ASN A 285 -5.59 15.73 6.03
N ALA A 286 -5.84 16.53 4.97
CA ALA A 286 -5.29 16.33 3.64
C ALA A 286 -5.63 14.98 2.97
N THR A 287 -6.69 14.31 3.42
CA THR A 287 -7.20 13.10 2.77
C THR A 287 -8.16 13.45 1.63
N TYR A 288 -8.21 12.62 0.60
CA TYR A 288 -9.09 12.82 -0.55
C TYR A 288 -10.55 12.86 -0.14
N VAL A 289 -11.30 13.80 -0.69
CA VAL A 289 -12.77 13.77 -0.64
C VAL A 289 -13.29 13.24 -1.95
N THR A 290 -14.21 12.29 -1.87
CA THR A 290 -14.76 11.59 -3.03
C THR A 290 -16.11 12.18 -3.42
N GLU A 291 -16.91 12.64 -2.46
CA GLU A 291 -18.21 13.27 -2.72
C GLU A 291 -18.49 14.45 -1.80
N VAL A 292 -19.12 15.49 -2.34
CA VAL A 292 -19.64 16.65 -1.60
C VAL A 292 -21.07 16.94 -2.08
N HIS A 293 -22.02 17.06 -1.16
CA HIS A 293 -23.41 17.34 -1.51
C HIS A 293 -24.16 18.03 -0.38
N GLU A 294 -25.08 18.93 -0.74
CA GLU A 294 -25.93 19.63 0.23
C GLU A 294 -27.25 18.87 0.45
N HIS A 295 -27.61 18.68 1.71
CA HIS A 295 -28.87 18.05 2.08
C HIS A 295 -29.41 18.66 3.38
N LEU A 296 -30.68 19.07 3.35
CA LEU A 296 -31.40 19.72 4.48
C LEU A 296 -30.59 20.86 5.16
N GLY A 297 -29.95 21.71 4.35
CA GLY A 297 -29.18 22.85 4.84
C GLY A 297 -27.82 22.49 5.46
N SER A 298 -27.41 21.23 5.40
CA SER A 298 -26.08 20.76 5.80
C SER A 298 -25.29 20.30 4.58
N LEU A 299 -23.96 20.46 4.63
CA LEU A 299 -23.05 19.93 3.62
C LEU A 299 -22.49 18.59 4.11
N TYR A 300 -22.71 17.53 3.34
CA TYR A 300 -22.18 16.20 3.58
C TYR A 300 -20.93 16.01 2.72
N VAL A 301 -19.93 15.34 3.28
CA VAL A 301 -18.65 15.10 2.61
C VAL A 301 -18.20 13.66 2.87
N ALA A 302 -17.93 12.92 1.80
CA ALA A 302 -17.41 11.55 1.85
C ALA A 302 -15.92 11.50 1.51
N SER A 303 -15.27 10.45 2.00
CA SER A 303 -13.86 10.19 1.75
C SER A 303 -13.59 8.69 1.81
N LEU A 304 -12.97 8.18 0.74
CA LEU A 304 -12.51 6.79 0.61
C LEU A 304 -11.53 6.38 1.72
N ALA A 305 -10.89 7.35 2.37
CA ALA A 305 -9.88 7.15 3.38
C ALA A 305 -10.21 7.94 4.66
N VAL A 306 -10.94 7.29 5.58
CA VAL A 306 -10.79 7.61 6.99
C VAL A 306 -9.56 6.86 7.51
N SER A 307 -8.38 7.42 7.27
CA SER A 307 -7.36 7.33 8.31
C SER A 307 -7.81 8.25 9.45
N LEU A 308 -7.74 7.76 10.67
CA LEU A 308 -8.07 8.55 11.86
C LEU A 308 -7.23 9.84 11.87
N PRO A 309 -7.83 11.05 11.89
CA PRO A 309 -7.10 12.20 12.35
C PRO A 309 -6.83 11.98 13.84
N LYS A 310 -5.57 11.69 14.16
CA LYS A 310 -4.99 12.17 15.40
C LYS A 310 -5.25 13.67 15.47
N SER A 311 -6.17 14.10 16.32
CA SER A 311 -6.25 15.49 16.72
C SER A 311 -4.99 15.83 17.51
N SER A 312 -4.01 16.46 16.86
CA SER A 312 -2.89 17.10 17.53
C SER A 312 -3.29 18.52 17.94
N ALA A 313 -3.61 18.72 19.22
CA ALA A 313 -3.48 20.02 19.87
C ALA A 313 -3.13 19.84 21.36
N LYS A 314 -1.83 19.59 21.58
CA LYS A 314 -0.97 20.11 22.66
C LYS A 314 -1.45 19.92 24.10
N ILE A 315 -0.91 18.90 24.78
CA ILE A 315 0.05 18.98 25.92
C ILE A 315 0.28 17.53 26.37
N ALA A 316 1.53 17.21 26.73
CA ALA A 316 2.06 15.88 27.05
C ALA A 316 1.11 14.96 27.83
N VAL A 317 0.94 13.70 27.36
CA VAL A 317 1.17 12.46 28.13
C VAL A 317 1.37 11.31 27.10
N PHE A 318 2.44 10.53 27.25
CA PHE A 318 2.72 9.29 26.53
C PHE A 318 1.56 8.28 26.74
N ASP A 319 0.99 7.72 25.67
CA ASP A 319 -0.19 6.84 25.74
C ASP A 319 0.15 5.48 26.39
N GLU A 320 -0.56 5.16 27.48
CA GLU A 320 -0.47 3.92 28.27
C GLU A 320 -0.70 2.67 27.43
N TYR A 321 -1.38 2.74 26.29
CA TYR A 321 -1.59 1.58 25.41
C TYR A 321 -0.32 1.16 24.65
N LEU A 322 0.44 2.13 24.10
CA LEU A 322 1.71 1.85 23.46
C LEU A 322 2.80 1.54 24.49
N GLN A 323 2.71 2.13 25.67
CA GLN A 323 3.55 1.75 26.81
C GLN A 323 3.18 0.33 27.29
N LYS A 324 1.91 -0.06 27.27
CA LYS A 324 1.45 -1.42 27.57
C LYS A 324 1.90 -2.42 26.51
N GLN A 325 1.80 -2.11 25.21
CA GLN A 325 2.35 -2.97 24.16
C GLN A 325 3.88 -3.05 24.19
N ALA A 326 4.57 -1.95 24.47
CA ALA A 326 6.02 -1.93 24.66
C ALA A 326 6.43 -2.68 25.93
N ASN A 327 5.66 -2.58 27.02
CA ASN A 327 5.87 -3.29 28.28
C ASN A 327 5.48 -4.76 28.20
N GLU A 328 4.48 -5.13 27.41
CA GLU A 328 4.09 -6.51 27.10
C GLU A 328 5.14 -7.15 26.19
N SER A 329 5.59 -6.44 25.15
CA SER A 329 6.72 -6.85 24.32
C SER A 329 8.01 -6.92 25.12
N TYR A 330 8.23 -6.04 26.11
CA TYR A 330 9.34 -6.06 27.07
C TYR A 330 9.19 -7.18 28.12
N ALA A 331 7.96 -7.55 28.51
CA ALA A 331 7.70 -8.65 29.43
C ALA A 331 7.82 -10.02 28.75
N GLU A 332 7.35 -10.17 27.51
CA GLU A 332 7.60 -11.34 26.66
C GLU A 332 9.08 -11.45 26.30
N SER A 333 9.72 -10.30 26.08
CA SER A 333 11.16 -10.14 25.93
C SER A 333 11.97 -10.70 27.10
N LEU A 334 11.59 -10.35 28.33
CA LEU A 334 12.21 -10.83 29.57
C LEU A 334 11.89 -12.31 29.82
N LYS A 335 10.73 -12.80 29.37
CA LYS A 335 10.38 -14.23 29.40
C LYS A 335 11.16 -15.06 28.37
N ALA A 336 11.57 -14.45 27.25
CA ALA A 336 12.39 -15.06 26.21
C ALA A 336 13.90 -15.01 26.52
N PHE A 337 14.31 -14.25 27.53
CA PHE A 337 15.69 -14.24 28.02
C PHE A 337 15.99 -15.60 28.66
N ASN A 338 16.78 -16.40 27.97
CA ASN A 338 17.38 -17.60 28.53
C ASN A 338 18.81 -17.25 28.99
N PRO A 339 19.13 -17.29 30.30
CA PRO A 339 20.51 -17.12 30.76
C PRO A 339 21.46 -18.22 30.27
N HIS A 340 20.91 -19.33 29.77
CA HIS A 340 21.60 -20.50 29.23
C HIS A 340 21.10 -20.85 27.81
N PRO A 341 21.34 -20.01 26.79
CA PRO A 341 20.90 -20.27 25.42
C PRO A 341 21.48 -21.58 24.80
N GLU A 342 22.51 -22.14 25.42
CA GLU A 342 23.04 -23.50 25.19
C GLU A 342 22.03 -24.63 25.46
N ASP A 343 21.02 -24.42 26.30
CA ASP A 343 20.06 -25.47 26.68
C ASP A 343 18.97 -25.71 25.61
N LEU A 344 18.91 -24.84 24.59
CA LEU A 344 17.93 -24.91 23.49
C LEU A 344 18.47 -25.62 22.24
N THR A 345 19.59 -26.34 22.36
CA THR A 345 20.34 -26.85 21.21
C THR A 345 19.62 -27.91 20.39
N ASP A 346 18.71 -28.70 20.97
CA ASP A 346 18.16 -29.87 20.27
C ASP A 346 17.11 -29.47 19.21
N GLU A 347 16.10 -28.64 19.54
CA GLU A 347 15.14 -28.10 18.54
C GLU A 347 15.85 -27.18 17.52
N PHE A 348 16.91 -26.48 17.93
CA PHE A 348 17.69 -25.56 17.09
C PHE A 348 18.57 -26.29 16.06
N ASN A 349 19.12 -27.46 16.41
CA ASN A 349 19.97 -28.28 15.54
C ASN A 349 19.16 -29.12 14.53
N GLU A 350 18.01 -29.66 14.94
CA GLU A 350 17.18 -30.51 14.07
C GLU A 350 16.57 -29.76 12.87
N LEU A 351 16.44 -28.42 12.97
CA LEU A 351 15.87 -27.57 11.94
C LEU A 351 16.88 -27.04 10.90
N ALA A 352 18.19 -27.31 11.07
CA ALA A 352 19.27 -26.84 10.18
C ALA A 352 19.35 -27.68 8.90
N THR A 353 18.54 -27.33 7.91
CA THR A 353 18.35 -28.18 6.73
C THR A 353 19.13 -27.72 5.50
N ASN A 354 19.42 -26.42 5.39
CA ASN A 354 20.15 -25.83 4.26
C ASN A 354 21.68 -25.69 4.55
N PRO A 355 22.53 -25.52 3.53
CA PRO A 355 23.99 -25.47 3.70
C PRO A 355 24.53 -24.29 4.53
N ILE A 356 23.79 -23.19 4.63
CA ILE A 356 24.16 -22.01 5.44
C ILE A 356 23.90 -22.32 6.91
N ASP A 357 22.66 -22.73 7.23
CA ASP A 357 22.26 -23.11 8.59
C ASP A 357 23.14 -24.23 9.15
N ARG A 358 23.41 -25.28 8.36
CA ARG A 358 24.25 -26.41 8.80
C ARG A 358 25.68 -26.03 9.19
N CYS A 359 26.20 -24.93 8.63
CA CYS A 359 27.58 -24.52 8.89
C CYS A 359 27.77 -23.97 10.31
N TRP A 360 26.76 -23.30 10.87
CA TRP A 360 26.86 -22.69 12.20
C TRP A 360 25.85 -23.23 13.22
N ARG A 361 24.63 -23.61 12.82
CA ARG A 361 23.58 -24.01 13.76
C ARG A 361 23.92 -25.31 14.46
N CYS A 362 24.49 -26.28 13.73
CA CYS A 362 24.95 -27.57 14.25
C CYS A 362 26.06 -27.47 15.31
N ASP A 363 26.62 -26.28 15.56
CA ASP A 363 27.52 -26.03 16.68
C ASP A 363 26.70 -25.89 17.96
N ARG A 364 26.72 -26.92 18.81
CA ARG A 364 26.07 -26.89 20.13
C ARG A 364 26.55 -25.71 21.00
N ASN A 365 27.74 -25.17 20.72
CA ASN A 365 28.30 -24.00 21.40
C ASN A 365 28.19 -22.73 20.57
N TRP A 366 27.22 -22.60 19.64
CA TRP A 366 27.05 -21.40 18.80
C TRP A 366 27.02 -20.10 19.61
N ALA A 367 26.49 -20.12 20.83
CA ALA A 367 26.43 -18.94 21.70
C ALA A 367 27.83 -18.49 22.16
N LYS A 368 28.77 -19.42 22.37
CA LYS A 368 30.18 -19.16 22.65
C LYS A 368 30.97 -18.85 21.36
N ASN A 369 30.52 -19.41 20.23
CA ASN A 369 31.13 -19.29 18.91
C ASN A 369 30.33 -18.38 17.96
N ARG A 370 29.66 -17.32 18.45
CA ARG A 370 28.70 -16.52 17.64
C ARG A 370 29.28 -16.08 16.29
N LYS A 371 30.54 -15.66 16.30
CA LYS A 371 31.26 -15.16 15.13
C LYS A 371 31.52 -16.19 14.04
N LYS A 372 31.39 -17.49 14.32
CA LYS A 372 31.47 -18.56 13.32
C LYS A 372 30.42 -18.41 12.22
N LEU A 373 29.29 -17.76 12.51
CA LEU A 373 28.27 -17.40 11.51
C LEU A 373 28.89 -16.71 10.28
N ALA A 374 29.87 -15.83 10.48
CA ALA A 374 30.51 -15.07 9.39
C ALA A 374 31.29 -15.95 8.40
N ASP A 375 31.56 -17.21 8.72
CA ASP A 375 32.21 -18.18 7.82
C ASP A 375 31.21 -19.00 7.00
N CYS A 376 29.91 -18.76 7.21
CA CYS A 376 28.84 -19.57 6.65
C CYS A 376 28.08 -18.91 5.50
N ALA A 377 28.38 -17.64 5.20
CA ALA A 377 27.84 -16.95 4.03
C ALA A 377 28.14 -17.73 2.74
N ARG A 378 27.17 -17.76 1.84
CA ARG A 378 27.29 -18.37 0.49
C ARG A 378 26.80 -17.38 -0.56
N GLY A 379 26.86 -17.75 -1.84
CA GLY A 379 26.43 -16.84 -2.90
C GLY A 379 27.47 -15.76 -3.22
N PHE A 380 27.04 -14.70 -3.89
CA PHE A 380 27.86 -13.50 -4.09
C PHE A 380 28.27 -12.82 -2.77
N GLY A 381 27.51 -13.04 -1.69
CA GLY A 381 27.84 -12.54 -0.36
C GLY A 381 28.87 -13.37 0.43
N HIS A 382 29.44 -14.45 -0.13
CA HIS A 382 30.29 -15.40 0.62
C HIS A 382 31.55 -14.81 1.27
N GLU A 383 32.04 -13.66 0.81
CA GLU A 383 33.18 -12.96 1.43
C GLU A 383 32.77 -12.00 2.57
N THR A 384 31.49 -11.95 2.93
CA THR A 384 30.98 -11.04 3.94
C THR A 384 31.29 -11.54 5.34
N PHE A 385 32.22 -10.89 6.03
CA PHE A 385 32.61 -11.23 7.40
C PHE A 385 32.07 -10.27 8.47
N GLY A 386 31.40 -9.18 8.08
CA GLY A 386 30.79 -8.24 9.03
C GLY A 386 31.78 -7.69 10.07
N GLY A 387 31.36 -7.70 11.34
CA GLY A 387 32.17 -7.32 12.48
C GLY A 387 33.01 -8.45 13.09
N LYS A 388 33.28 -9.55 12.38
CA LYS A 388 33.96 -10.75 12.91
C LYS A 388 35.26 -10.42 13.67
N ASN A 389 36.09 -9.56 13.10
CA ASN A 389 37.40 -9.17 13.66
C ASN A 389 37.30 -8.08 14.75
N GLY A 390 36.09 -7.63 15.05
CA GLY A 390 35.80 -6.58 16.02
C GLY A 390 35.63 -7.07 17.45
N LYS A 391 35.41 -6.16 18.39
CA LYS A 391 34.93 -6.53 19.73
C LYS A 391 33.42 -6.76 19.70
N TYR A 392 32.89 -7.46 20.70
CA TYR A 392 31.45 -7.46 20.93
C TYR A 392 31.01 -6.07 21.40
N TYR A 393 29.85 -5.64 20.93
CA TYR A 393 29.15 -4.46 21.43
C TYR A 393 27.79 -4.90 21.97
N LEU A 394 27.54 -4.68 23.26
CA LEU A 394 26.30 -5.07 23.89
C LEU A 394 25.32 -3.89 23.90
N VAL A 395 24.22 -4.03 23.16
CA VAL A 395 23.08 -3.12 23.21
C VAL A 395 22.27 -3.43 24.47
N THR A 396 22.16 -2.42 25.32
CA THR A 396 21.46 -2.45 26.61
C THR A 396 20.30 -1.47 26.66
N ASP A 397 20.24 -0.55 25.70
CA ASP A 397 19.24 0.51 25.64
C ASP A 397 18.58 0.50 24.26
N ALA A 398 17.25 0.38 24.24
CA ALA A 398 16.44 0.33 23.03
C ALA A 398 16.06 1.72 22.51
N SER A 399 16.37 2.78 23.25
CA SER A 399 16.03 4.16 22.89
C SER A 399 16.84 4.67 21.69
N ASP A 400 16.24 5.61 20.99
CA ASP A 400 16.86 6.35 19.89
C ASP A 400 16.63 7.86 20.09
N ASP A 401 16.90 8.34 21.30
CA ASP A 401 16.45 9.67 21.75
C ASP A 401 17.19 10.83 21.08
N SER A 402 18.46 10.62 20.71
CA SER A 402 19.28 11.57 19.98
C SER A 402 19.88 10.88 18.77
N VAL A 403 19.49 11.38 17.60
CA VAL A 403 19.91 10.86 16.29
C VAL A 403 21.29 11.40 15.90
N ASP A 404 21.62 12.58 16.42
CA ASP A 404 22.85 13.34 16.18
C ASP A 404 23.92 13.11 17.27
N ASN A 405 23.56 12.61 18.45
CA ASN A 405 24.50 12.28 19.53
C ASN A 405 24.03 11.02 20.30
N PRO A 406 24.03 9.85 19.64
CA PRO A 406 23.51 8.63 20.22
C PRO A 406 24.35 8.17 21.41
N ARG A 407 23.70 7.70 22.48
CA ARG A 407 24.38 7.28 23.71
C ARG A 407 25.03 5.90 23.57
N PRO A 408 26.21 5.66 24.17
CA PRO A 408 26.72 4.31 24.36
C PRO A 408 25.68 3.40 25.02
N GLY A 409 25.56 2.15 24.55
CA GLY A 409 24.52 1.19 24.94
C GLY A 409 23.37 1.09 23.95
N THR A 410 23.20 2.07 23.04
CA THR A 410 22.15 2.06 21.99
C THR A 410 22.62 1.42 20.69
N LEU A 411 21.66 0.95 19.87
CA LEU A 411 21.95 0.42 18.53
C LEU A 411 22.55 1.49 17.61
N ARG A 412 22.02 2.73 17.62
CA ARG A 412 22.54 3.83 16.78
C ARG A 412 23.99 4.14 17.09
N HIS A 413 24.36 4.20 18.37
CA HIS A 413 25.75 4.40 18.74
C HIS A 413 26.63 3.24 18.26
N ALA A 414 26.17 1.99 18.39
CA ALA A 414 26.94 0.82 17.99
C ALA A 414 27.30 0.83 16.49
N VAL A 415 26.33 1.13 15.62
CA VAL A 415 26.49 0.98 14.17
C VAL A 415 27.34 2.07 13.53
N ILE A 416 27.50 3.23 14.17
CA ILE A 416 28.30 4.35 13.65
C ILE A 416 29.78 4.29 14.04
N GLN A 417 30.17 3.36 14.93
CA GLN A 417 31.55 3.28 15.42
C GLN A 417 32.54 2.98 14.29
N SER A 418 33.72 3.58 14.31
CA SER A 418 34.72 3.39 13.25
C SER A 418 35.36 2.00 13.25
N LYS A 419 35.38 1.31 14.40
CA LYS A 419 35.96 -0.03 14.53
C LYS A 419 34.97 -1.11 14.06
N PRO A 420 35.45 -2.28 13.61
CA PRO A 420 34.61 -3.43 13.39
C PRO A 420 33.90 -3.83 14.70
N LEU A 421 32.61 -4.16 14.65
CA LEU A 421 31.83 -4.54 15.83
C LEU A 421 30.85 -5.68 15.55
N TRP A 422 30.83 -6.65 16.46
CA TRP A 422 29.80 -7.67 16.54
C TRP A 422 28.76 -7.25 17.57
N ILE A 423 27.66 -6.68 17.10
CA ILE A 423 26.61 -6.07 17.90
C ILE A 423 25.63 -7.15 18.34
N VAL A 424 25.46 -7.31 19.65
CA VAL A 424 24.53 -8.24 20.30
C VAL A 424 23.62 -7.49 21.26
N PHE A 425 22.57 -8.15 21.72
CA PHE A 425 21.53 -7.53 22.53
C PHE A 425 21.42 -8.24 23.88
N SER A 426 21.34 -7.46 24.95
CA SER A 426 21.34 -7.97 26.34
C SER A 426 20.02 -8.65 26.73
N HIS A 427 18.91 -8.16 26.21
CA HIS A 427 17.57 -8.71 26.38
C HIS A 427 16.77 -8.44 25.11
N SER A 428 15.58 -9.03 24.99
CA SER A 428 14.73 -8.76 23.85
C SER A 428 14.22 -7.31 23.90
N MET A 429 14.01 -6.67 22.77
CA MET A 429 13.68 -5.25 22.74
C MET A 429 12.97 -4.83 21.47
N VAL A 430 12.14 -3.81 21.59
CA VAL A 430 11.53 -3.08 20.48
C VAL A 430 12.26 -1.75 20.33
N ILE A 431 13.00 -1.59 19.24
CA ILE A 431 13.78 -0.41 18.90
C ILE A 431 12.98 0.41 17.91
N LYS A 432 12.49 1.56 18.37
CA LYS A 432 11.81 2.53 17.51
C LYS A 432 12.80 3.59 17.04
N LEU A 433 13.29 3.42 15.82
CA LEU A 433 14.19 4.38 15.19
C LEU A 433 13.45 5.68 14.86
N ARG A 434 13.95 6.82 15.33
CA ARG A 434 13.34 8.13 15.04
C ARG A 434 13.57 8.58 13.60
N GLN A 435 14.74 8.23 13.07
CA GLN A 435 15.17 8.47 11.69
C GLN A 435 15.96 7.26 11.20
N GLU A 436 16.26 7.19 9.90
CA GLU A 436 16.98 6.05 9.32
C GLU A 436 18.24 5.67 10.12
N LEU A 437 18.44 4.38 10.33
CA LEU A 437 19.64 3.86 10.97
C LEU A 437 20.73 3.69 9.90
N ILE A 438 21.58 4.71 9.79
CA ILE A 438 22.75 4.69 8.92
C ILE A 438 23.94 4.12 9.69
N MET A 439 24.74 3.29 9.03
CA MET A 439 25.86 2.58 9.65
C MET A 439 27.17 2.71 8.87
N THR A 440 28.29 2.53 9.56
CA THR A 440 29.62 2.41 8.95
C THR A 440 29.95 0.96 8.60
N SER A 441 31.05 0.74 7.89
CA SER A 441 31.50 -0.59 7.46
C SER A 441 31.85 -1.54 8.62
N ASP A 442 31.96 -2.83 8.30
CA ASP A 442 32.45 -3.89 9.19
C ASP A 442 31.58 -4.08 10.45
N LYS A 443 30.26 -4.19 10.24
CA LYS A 443 29.27 -4.38 11.31
C LYS A 443 28.53 -5.70 11.15
N THR A 444 28.27 -6.33 12.29
CA THR A 444 27.30 -7.41 12.39
C THR A 444 26.24 -7.02 13.41
N ILE A 445 24.97 -7.00 13.01
CA ILE A 445 23.83 -6.93 13.93
C ILE A 445 23.33 -8.37 14.11
N ASP A 446 23.52 -8.94 15.29
CA ASP A 446 23.21 -10.33 15.62
C ASP A 446 22.16 -10.40 16.74
N GLY A 447 20.90 -10.61 16.35
CA GLY A 447 19.78 -10.74 17.27
C GLY A 447 19.61 -12.14 17.88
N ARG A 448 20.55 -13.09 17.70
CA ARG A 448 20.37 -14.45 18.26
C ARG A 448 20.38 -14.46 19.79
N GLY A 449 19.47 -15.24 20.36
CA GLY A 449 19.33 -15.44 21.81
C GLY A 449 18.25 -14.57 22.45
N VAL A 450 17.74 -13.56 21.73
CA VAL A 450 16.69 -12.65 22.18
C VAL A 450 15.80 -12.24 21.00
N GLN A 451 14.65 -11.60 21.25
CA GLN A 451 13.78 -11.07 20.19
C GLN A 451 14.04 -9.57 19.94
N VAL A 452 14.61 -9.22 18.79
CA VAL A 452 14.93 -7.83 18.45
C VAL A 452 14.00 -7.34 17.35
N HIS A 453 13.10 -6.44 17.72
CA HIS A 453 12.16 -5.82 16.79
C HIS A 453 12.61 -4.40 16.48
N ILE A 454 12.84 -4.08 15.20
CA ILE A 454 13.02 -2.72 14.71
C ILE A 454 11.69 -2.32 14.07
N ALA A 455 10.91 -1.49 14.76
CA ALA A 455 9.51 -1.30 14.39
C ALA A 455 8.94 0.07 14.76
N TYR A 456 7.82 0.43 14.11
CA TYR A 456 7.04 1.65 14.37
C TYR A 456 7.78 2.96 14.16
N GLY A 457 8.92 2.89 13.45
CA GLY A 457 9.84 3.98 13.21
C GLY A 457 10.48 3.83 11.83
N ALA A 458 11.63 4.48 11.62
CA ALA A 458 12.37 4.40 10.36
C ALA A 458 13.04 3.04 10.15
N GLY A 459 13.46 2.77 8.91
CA GLY A 459 14.23 1.58 8.55
C GLY A 459 15.75 1.72 8.69
N ILE A 460 16.46 0.77 8.07
CA ILE A 460 17.92 0.69 8.05
C ILE A 460 18.46 1.11 6.69
N THR A 461 19.50 1.95 6.66
CA THR A 461 20.10 2.44 5.41
C THR A 461 21.58 2.09 5.35
N ILE A 462 21.94 1.19 4.42
CA ILE A 462 23.31 0.74 4.16
C ILE A 462 23.81 1.44 2.90
N GLN A 463 24.51 2.57 3.08
CA GLN A 463 24.96 3.39 1.96
C GLN A 463 26.47 3.55 1.95
N PHE A 464 27.09 3.35 0.79
CA PHE A 464 28.53 3.56 0.55
C PHE A 464 29.44 2.86 1.56
N VAL A 465 29.02 1.68 2.04
CA VAL A 465 29.76 0.88 3.03
C VAL A 465 29.97 -0.54 2.55
N ARG A 466 30.78 -1.29 3.30
CA ARG A 466 31.06 -2.69 3.02
C ARG A 466 31.06 -3.56 4.27
N ASN A 467 30.96 -4.87 4.06
CA ASN A 467 31.08 -5.90 5.09
C ASN A 467 30.02 -5.70 6.19
N ILE A 468 28.75 -5.86 5.81
CA ILE A 468 27.63 -5.73 6.74
C ILE A 468 26.89 -7.07 6.83
N ILE A 469 26.65 -7.53 8.06
CA ILE A 469 25.78 -8.67 8.34
C ILE A 469 24.60 -8.18 9.18
N ILE A 470 23.37 -8.42 8.71
CA ILE A 470 22.15 -8.25 9.52
C ILE A 470 21.55 -9.63 9.69
N HIS A 471 21.49 -10.09 10.94
CA HIS A 471 21.12 -11.46 11.26
C HIS A 471 20.16 -11.55 12.45
N ASN A 472 19.11 -12.36 12.28
CA ASN A 472 18.18 -12.75 13.34
C ASN A 472 17.40 -11.59 13.99
N VAL A 473 16.86 -10.68 13.17
CA VAL A 473 16.04 -9.54 13.65
C VAL A 473 14.69 -9.50 12.94
N TRP A 474 13.69 -8.93 13.61
CA TRP A 474 12.38 -8.62 13.05
C TRP A 474 12.34 -7.14 12.67
N ILE A 475 11.97 -6.81 11.44
CA ILE A 475 11.81 -5.42 10.99
C ILE A 475 10.40 -5.28 10.40
N HIS A 476 9.55 -4.47 11.02
CA HIS A 476 8.15 -4.37 10.63
C HIS A 476 7.47 -3.07 11.02
N ASP A 477 6.33 -2.79 10.40
CA ASP A 477 5.54 -1.56 10.63
C ASP A 477 6.43 -0.31 10.51
N ILE A 478 7.27 -0.30 9.47
CA ILE A 478 8.21 0.78 9.19
C ILE A 478 7.44 1.95 8.59
N VAL A 479 7.74 3.14 9.06
CA VAL A 479 7.09 4.37 8.65
C VAL A 479 8.09 5.34 8.04
N VAL A 480 7.59 6.17 7.14
CA VAL A 480 8.33 7.27 6.53
C VAL A 480 8.79 8.26 7.60
N ALA A 481 10.11 8.41 7.76
CA ALA A 481 10.73 9.38 8.63
C ALA A 481 10.97 10.71 7.90
N SER A 482 10.88 11.82 8.62
CA SER A 482 10.95 13.17 8.04
C SER A 482 12.31 13.54 7.42
N GLY A 483 13.37 12.80 7.74
CA GLY A 483 14.73 13.25 7.51
C GLY A 483 15.17 14.28 8.54
N GLY A 484 16.34 14.89 8.30
CA GLY A 484 16.97 15.87 9.17
C GLY A 484 18.48 15.64 9.31
N MET A 485 19.08 16.22 10.35
CA MET A 485 20.49 16.00 10.66
C MET A 485 20.64 14.64 11.35
N ILE A 486 21.33 13.71 10.68
CA ILE A 486 21.51 12.33 11.14
C ILE A 486 23.00 12.03 11.26
N ARG A 487 23.41 11.51 12.42
CA ARG A 487 24.78 10.99 12.57
C ARG A 487 24.92 9.65 11.85
N ASP A 488 25.83 9.59 10.89
CA ASP A 488 26.14 8.38 10.11
C ASP A 488 27.53 7.80 10.44
N SER A 489 28.40 8.56 11.12
CA SER A 489 29.66 8.10 11.67
C SER A 489 30.05 8.88 12.92
N VAL A 490 31.06 8.42 13.65
CA VAL A 490 31.59 9.15 14.83
C VAL A 490 31.96 10.60 14.48
N GLY A 491 32.50 10.84 13.29
CA GLY A 491 33.00 12.16 12.87
C GLY A 491 32.05 12.99 12.01
N HIS A 492 30.87 12.48 11.64
CA HIS A 492 30.02 13.13 10.65
C HIS A 492 28.53 13.07 11.00
N VAL A 493 27.87 14.21 10.83
CA VAL A 493 26.41 14.37 10.89
C VAL A 493 26.01 14.99 9.56
N GLY A 494 25.20 14.27 8.78
CA GLY A 494 24.77 14.70 7.46
C GLY A 494 23.31 15.10 7.44
N LEU A 495 22.95 16.06 6.58
CA LEU A 495 21.56 16.33 6.24
C LEU A 495 21.03 15.17 5.40
N ARG A 496 19.90 14.60 5.81
CA ARG A 496 19.19 13.54 5.10
C ARG A 496 17.78 14.00 4.76
N THR A 497 17.36 13.68 3.55
CA THR A 497 16.00 13.90 3.07
C THR A 497 15.03 12.95 3.76
N GLN A 498 13.74 13.12 3.48
CA GLN A 498 12.72 12.19 3.91
C GLN A 498 13.08 10.76 3.45
N SER A 499 12.91 9.77 4.34
CA SER A 499 13.17 8.37 4.01
C SER A 499 12.00 7.78 3.22
N ASP A 500 12.26 6.83 2.34
CA ASP A 500 11.20 6.21 1.51
C ASP A 500 10.25 5.30 2.33
N GLY A 501 10.69 4.85 3.51
CA GLY A 501 9.89 3.99 4.39
C GLY A 501 10.12 2.50 4.16
N ASP A 502 11.24 2.16 3.53
CA ASP A 502 11.74 0.81 3.39
C ASP A 502 12.26 0.23 4.70
N ALA A 503 12.14 -1.09 4.87
CA ALA A 503 12.72 -1.73 6.06
C ALA A 503 14.25 -1.78 6.01
N ILE A 504 14.83 -2.06 4.84
CA ILE A 504 16.28 -2.03 4.59
C ILE A 504 16.54 -1.47 3.18
N SER A 505 17.31 -0.39 3.09
CA SER A 505 17.76 0.20 1.82
C SER A 505 19.27 0.04 1.66
N ILE A 506 19.74 -0.30 0.47
CA ILE A 506 21.17 -0.54 0.19
C ILE A 506 21.62 0.25 -1.05
N TYR A 507 22.57 1.16 -0.87
CA TYR A 507 23.09 2.03 -1.92
C TYR A 507 24.61 1.94 -2.02
N GLY A 508 25.14 1.71 -3.22
CA GLY A 508 26.59 1.78 -3.49
C GLY A 508 27.46 0.95 -2.54
N SER A 509 26.94 -0.17 -2.03
CA SER A 509 27.57 -0.97 -0.98
C SER A 509 27.97 -2.35 -1.49
N SER A 510 28.94 -2.98 -0.84
CA SER A 510 29.48 -4.29 -1.24
C SER A 510 29.66 -5.24 -0.05
N ARG A 511 29.58 -6.56 -0.28
CA ARG A 511 29.67 -7.56 0.80
C ARG A 511 28.65 -7.29 1.92
N VAL A 512 27.37 -7.41 1.55
CA VAL A 512 26.23 -7.29 2.48
C VAL A 512 25.52 -8.63 2.54
N TRP A 513 25.22 -9.11 3.75
CA TRP A 513 24.51 -10.35 3.98
C TRP A 513 23.35 -10.12 4.94
N ILE A 514 22.13 -10.33 4.44
CA ILE A 514 20.89 -10.28 5.20
C ILE A 514 20.44 -11.74 5.39
N ASP A 515 20.38 -12.19 6.64
CA ASP A 515 20.20 -13.61 6.97
C ASP A 515 19.23 -13.80 8.13
N HIS A 516 18.28 -14.73 8.03
CA HIS A 516 17.29 -14.94 9.08
C HIS A 516 16.62 -13.63 9.56
N VAL A 517 16.24 -12.76 8.64
CA VAL A 517 15.50 -11.54 8.94
C VAL A 517 14.03 -11.75 8.62
N SER A 518 13.14 -11.34 9.52
CA SER A 518 11.69 -11.35 9.29
C SER A 518 11.23 -9.95 8.94
N LEU A 519 10.70 -9.77 7.73
CA LEU A 519 10.27 -8.48 7.19
C LEU A 519 8.77 -8.48 6.91
N SER A 520 8.06 -7.46 7.36
CA SER A 520 6.62 -7.30 7.05
C SER A 520 6.16 -5.86 7.19
N LYS A 521 5.16 -5.42 6.40
CA LYS A 521 4.51 -4.10 6.54
C LYS A 521 5.48 -2.91 6.54
N GLY A 522 6.35 -2.81 5.53
CA GLY A 522 7.04 -1.55 5.23
C GLY A 522 6.07 -0.54 4.60
N ALA A 523 6.33 0.77 4.75
CA ALA A 523 5.47 1.80 4.15
C ALA A 523 5.60 1.85 2.63
N ASP A 524 6.78 1.53 2.08
CA ASP A 524 7.02 1.37 0.63
C ASP A 524 7.49 -0.07 0.32
N GLY A 525 8.79 -0.37 0.48
CA GLY A 525 9.38 -1.69 0.26
C GLY A 525 9.76 -2.44 1.55
N LEU A 526 9.85 -3.77 1.47
CA LEU A 526 10.43 -4.59 2.56
C LEU A 526 11.96 -4.54 2.55
N ILE A 527 12.55 -4.65 1.37
CA ILE A 527 13.98 -4.38 1.13
C ILE A 527 14.03 -3.68 -0.21
N ASP A 528 14.67 -2.52 -0.33
CA ASP A 528 14.91 -1.88 -1.62
C ASP A 528 15.81 -2.76 -2.52
N VAL A 529 16.53 -3.73 -1.94
CA VAL A 529 17.25 -4.80 -2.66
C VAL A 529 16.34 -5.88 -3.23
N MET A 530 15.04 -5.85 -2.99
CA MET A 530 14.09 -6.61 -3.82
C MET A 530 13.62 -5.79 -5.05
N LEU A 531 14.04 -4.52 -5.12
CA LEU A 531 14.12 -3.65 -6.31
C LEU A 531 15.61 -3.44 -6.68
N LEU A 532 16.24 -4.48 -7.21
CA LEU A 532 17.65 -4.47 -7.56
C LEU A 532 17.93 -3.50 -8.72
N GLY A 533 18.53 -2.35 -8.41
CA GLY A 533 18.81 -1.25 -9.34
C GLY A 533 17.65 -0.27 -9.40
N ALA A 534 17.88 1.00 -9.06
CA ALA A 534 16.81 1.98 -8.79
C ALA A 534 16.14 2.50 -10.08
N HIS A 535 16.93 2.78 -11.11
CA HIS A 535 16.46 3.38 -12.36
C HIS A 535 16.91 2.62 -13.61
N ASP A 536 16.07 2.65 -14.65
CA ASP A 536 16.36 2.00 -15.93
C ASP A 536 17.49 2.71 -16.71
N THR A 537 17.92 3.90 -16.29
CA THR A 537 19.00 4.66 -16.92
C THR A 537 20.36 4.47 -16.25
N ASP A 538 20.42 3.80 -15.10
CA ASP A 538 21.64 3.63 -14.31
C ASP A 538 22.46 2.41 -14.76
N ALA A 539 23.02 2.46 -15.97
CA ALA A 539 23.80 1.36 -16.56
C ALA A 539 24.99 0.88 -15.71
N LYS A 540 25.46 1.71 -14.76
CA LYS A 540 26.47 1.34 -13.75
C LYS A 540 26.05 0.14 -12.89
N ASP A 541 24.75 -0.10 -12.73
CA ASP A 541 24.21 -1.21 -11.93
C ASP A 541 24.42 -2.58 -12.61
N ALA A 542 24.94 -2.62 -13.85
CA ALA A 542 25.34 -3.86 -14.50
C ALA A 542 26.41 -4.66 -13.73
N ILE A 543 27.16 -4.00 -12.83
CA ILE A 543 28.14 -4.66 -11.94
C ILE A 543 27.48 -5.40 -10.77
N MET A 544 26.21 -5.13 -10.49
CA MET A 544 25.48 -5.68 -9.35
C MET A 544 25.33 -7.20 -9.49
N GLN A 545 25.64 -7.92 -8.41
CA GLN A 545 25.55 -9.38 -8.35
C GLN A 545 24.90 -9.78 -7.02
N VAL A 546 23.77 -10.48 -7.09
CA VAL A 546 22.97 -10.82 -5.91
C VAL A 546 22.60 -12.30 -5.91
N THR A 547 22.68 -12.93 -4.75
CA THR A 547 22.14 -14.26 -4.52
C THR A 547 20.94 -14.15 -3.58
N ILE A 548 19.78 -14.63 -4.02
CA ILE A 548 18.58 -14.76 -3.20
C ILE A 548 18.37 -16.25 -2.96
N ALA A 549 18.63 -16.71 -1.73
CA ALA A 549 18.60 -18.13 -1.39
C ALA A 549 17.86 -18.43 -0.10
N PHE A 550 17.12 -19.55 -0.11
CA PHE A 550 16.44 -20.12 1.06
C PHE A 550 15.41 -19.20 1.73
N ASN A 551 14.85 -18.25 0.99
CA ASN A 551 13.82 -17.32 1.49
C ASN A 551 12.42 -17.92 1.36
N ARG A 552 11.49 -17.38 2.15
CA ARG A 552 10.06 -17.65 2.02
C ARG A 552 9.30 -16.37 1.75
N PHE A 553 8.66 -16.34 0.60
CA PHE A 553 7.78 -15.26 0.16
C PHE A 553 6.33 -15.73 0.20
N GLY A 554 5.48 -14.97 0.90
CA GLY A 554 4.13 -15.41 1.22
C GLY A 554 3.10 -14.29 1.20
N ILE A 555 2.03 -14.48 1.96
CA ILE A 555 0.88 -13.56 2.03
C ILE A 555 1.38 -12.14 2.33
N GLY A 556 0.92 -11.18 1.53
CA GLY A 556 1.33 -9.77 1.60
C GLY A 556 2.44 -9.39 0.62
N CYS A 557 3.19 -10.36 0.08
CA CYS A 557 4.18 -10.10 -0.98
C CYS A 557 3.51 -10.14 -2.36
N ILE A 558 3.07 -8.98 -2.85
CA ILE A 558 2.31 -8.82 -4.10
C ILE A 558 3.18 -9.12 -5.34
N GLN A 559 4.42 -8.59 -5.38
CA GLN A 559 5.35 -8.65 -6.50
C GLN A 559 6.80 -8.34 -6.09
N ARG A 560 7.73 -8.35 -7.06
CA ARG A 560 9.15 -7.93 -6.92
C ARG A 560 9.96 -8.83 -5.98
N MET A 561 10.06 -10.13 -6.27
CA MET A 561 10.76 -11.10 -5.43
C MET A 561 11.82 -11.93 -6.19
N PRO A 562 12.82 -11.30 -6.83
CA PRO A 562 13.08 -9.87 -6.89
C PRO A 562 12.49 -9.22 -8.16
N ARG A 563 12.56 -7.89 -8.23
CA ARG A 563 12.58 -7.12 -9.48
C ARG A 563 13.99 -6.63 -9.75
N VAL A 564 14.56 -6.92 -10.91
CA VAL A 564 15.98 -6.67 -11.21
C VAL A 564 16.16 -5.75 -12.42
N ARG A 565 17.15 -4.88 -12.36
CA ARG A 565 17.62 -4.06 -13.47
C ARG A 565 19.11 -4.23 -13.68
N TRP A 566 19.54 -4.28 -14.94
CA TRP A 566 20.94 -4.37 -15.39
C TRP A 566 21.72 -5.62 -14.93
N GLY A 567 21.93 -5.77 -13.62
CA GLY A 567 22.84 -6.74 -13.02
C GLY A 567 22.42 -8.21 -13.08
N PHE A 568 23.04 -9.01 -12.23
CA PHE A 568 22.92 -10.46 -12.19
C PHE A 568 22.27 -10.94 -10.88
N ALA A 569 21.21 -11.75 -11.00
CA ALA A 569 20.53 -12.38 -9.86
C ALA A 569 20.54 -13.90 -9.96
N HIS A 570 21.12 -14.56 -8.94
CA HIS A 570 21.00 -16.00 -8.73
C HIS A 570 19.89 -16.26 -7.70
N VAL A 571 18.75 -16.77 -8.16
CA VAL A 571 17.56 -17.03 -7.35
C VAL A 571 17.48 -18.54 -7.10
N VAL A 572 17.81 -19.00 -5.90
CA VAL A 572 18.03 -20.43 -5.65
C VAL A 572 17.31 -20.98 -4.40
N ASN A 573 16.55 -22.06 -4.58
CA ASN A 573 15.85 -22.77 -3.49
C ASN A 573 14.99 -21.89 -2.55
N ASN A 574 14.27 -20.92 -3.09
CA ASN A 574 13.28 -20.10 -2.37
C ASN A 574 11.86 -20.67 -2.53
N ASP A 575 10.99 -20.43 -1.53
CA ASP A 575 9.57 -20.80 -1.55
C ASP A 575 8.71 -19.57 -1.84
N TYR A 576 7.95 -19.62 -2.93
CA TYR A 576 7.07 -18.56 -3.38
C TYR A 576 5.63 -19.01 -3.31
N SER A 577 4.78 -18.16 -2.72
CA SER A 577 3.34 -18.40 -2.68
C SER A 577 2.55 -17.11 -2.65
N HIS A 578 1.32 -17.14 -3.13
CA HIS A 578 0.33 -16.05 -2.99
C HIS A 578 0.75 -14.69 -3.57
N TRP A 579 1.62 -14.67 -4.59
CA TRP A 579 1.88 -13.43 -5.35
C TRP A 579 0.60 -12.99 -6.08
N LYS A 580 0.49 -11.69 -6.33
CA LYS A 580 -0.73 -11.06 -6.88
C LYS A 580 -0.52 -10.34 -8.20
N LEU A 581 0.72 -10.27 -8.70
CA LEU A 581 1.03 -9.79 -10.05
C LEU A 581 2.05 -10.70 -10.73
N TYR A 582 3.24 -10.84 -10.15
CA TYR A 582 4.30 -11.75 -10.59
C TYR A 582 5.23 -12.03 -9.41
N ALA A 583 6.06 -13.07 -9.49
CA ALA A 583 7.06 -13.32 -8.46
C ALA A 583 8.42 -12.70 -8.82
N ILE A 584 8.96 -13.02 -9.99
CA ILE A 584 10.27 -12.56 -10.46
C ILE A 584 10.06 -11.58 -11.61
N GLY A 585 10.69 -10.41 -11.56
CA GLY A 585 10.55 -9.43 -12.63
C GLY A 585 11.81 -8.64 -12.91
N GLY A 586 11.72 -7.74 -13.89
CA GLY A 586 12.82 -6.87 -14.23
C GLY A 586 12.61 -6.03 -15.48
N SER A 587 13.48 -5.05 -15.64
CA SER A 587 13.56 -4.10 -16.76
C SER A 587 15.02 -3.76 -17.05
N ALA A 588 15.35 -3.22 -18.21
CA ALA A 588 16.75 -2.90 -18.58
C ALA A 588 17.70 -4.12 -18.51
N HIS A 589 17.33 -5.21 -19.19
CA HIS A 589 18.17 -6.38 -19.50
C HIS A 589 18.92 -7.11 -18.36
N PRO A 590 18.30 -7.37 -17.20
CA PRO A 590 18.94 -8.13 -16.14
C PRO A 590 19.17 -9.59 -16.56
N THR A 591 20.19 -10.21 -15.98
CA THR A 591 20.38 -11.68 -16.06
C THR A 591 19.82 -12.33 -14.80
N ILE A 592 18.86 -13.25 -14.97
CA ILE A 592 18.18 -13.92 -13.85
C ILE A 592 18.28 -15.44 -14.02
N ILE A 593 18.93 -16.10 -13.07
CA ILE A 593 19.10 -17.55 -13.05
C ILE A 593 18.30 -18.10 -11.88
N SER A 594 17.12 -18.67 -12.18
CA SER A 594 16.22 -19.33 -11.24
C SER A 594 16.55 -20.82 -11.16
N GLN A 595 16.89 -21.33 -9.97
CA GLN A 595 17.23 -22.74 -9.80
C GLN A 595 16.63 -23.36 -8.54
N GLY A 596 15.94 -24.49 -8.68
CA GLY A 596 15.45 -25.27 -7.55
C GLY A 596 14.44 -24.55 -6.66
N ASN A 597 13.80 -23.48 -7.10
CA ASN A 597 12.77 -22.78 -6.36
C ASN A 597 11.44 -23.55 -6.39
N ARG A 598 10.52 -23.17 -5.51
CA ARG A 598 9.14 -23.67 -5.52
C ARG A 598 8.19 -22.50 -5.72
N PHE A 599 7.36 -22.60 -6.75
CA PHE A 599 6.36 -21.60 -7.10
C PHE A 599 4.97 -22.22 -6.96
N LYS A 600 4.20 -21.75 -5.98
CA LYS A 600 2.78 -22.08 -5.83
C LYS A 600 1.94 -20.87 -6.21
N ALA A 601 1.44 -20.88 -7.45
CA ALA A 601 0.52 -19.84 -7.89
C ALA A 601 -0.75 -19.87 -7.04
N ASP A 602 -1.38 -18.71 -6.90
CA ASP A 602 -2.70 -18.61 -6.28
C ASP A 602 -3.78 -19.09 -7.26
N ASP A 603 -4.98 -19.40 -6.76
CA ASP A 603 -6.05 -20.00 -7.57
C ASP A 603 -6.56 -19.07 -8.68
N PHE A 604 -6.39 -17.75 -8.51
CA PHE A 604 -6.93 -16.75 -9.41
C PHE A 604 -5.85 -16.01 -10.22
N GLN A 605 -5.92 -16.18 -11.54
CA GLN A 605 -5.38 -15.34 -12.62
C GLN A 605 -3.85 -15.26 -12.82
N TYR A 606 -3.02 -15.12 -11.77
CA TYR A 606 -1.57 -14.86 -11.94
C TYR A 606 -0.72 -16.13 -11.91
N LYS A 607 -0.64 -16.80 -13.06
CA LYS A 607 0.08 -18.07 -13.23
C LYS A 607 1.52 -17.89 -13.68
N GLU A 608 1.82 -16.83 -14.43
CA GLU A 608 3.19 -16.57 -14.86
C GLU A 608 4.04 -16.04 -13.69
N VAL A 609 5.15 -16.71 -13.42
CA VAL A 609 6.13 -16.33 -12.40
C VAL A 609 6.88 -15.06 -12.79
N THR A 610 7.11 -14.88 -14.09
CA THR A 610 8.00 -13.88 -14.68
C THR A 610 7.26 -12.66 -15.22
N LYS A 611 7.80 -11.45 -15.01
CA LYS A 611 7.31 -10.21 -15.64
C LYS A 611 8.45 -9.37 -16.20
N ARG A 612 8.41 -9.06 -17.50
CA ARG A 612 9.33 -8.11 -18.14
C ARG A 612 8.63 -6.77 -18.28
N ASP A 613 9.13 -5.76 -17.60
CA ASP A 613 8.59 -4.40 -17.66
C ASP A 613 9.30 -3.59 -18.75
N TYR A 614 8.54 -2.76 -19.46
CA TYR A 614 9.02 -1.73 -20.40
C TYR A 614 9.86 -2.21 -21.60
N ALA A 615 9.79 -3.50 -21.95
CA ALA A 615 10.50 -4.09 -23.09
C ALA A 615 9.57 -4.87 -24.01
N THR A 616 9.78 -4.77 -25.33
CA THR A 616 9.00 -5.56 -26.31
C THR A 616 9.45 -7.02 -26.32
N PRO A 617 8.62 -7.97 -26.80
CA PRO A 617 9.01 -9.37 -26.96
C PRO A 617 10.32 -9.58 -27.71
N GLU A 618 10.60 -8.79 -28.75
CA GLU A 618 11.82 -8.90 -29.56
C GLU A 618 13.07 -8.53 -28.76
N GLU A 619 12.94 -7.57 -27.84
CA GLU A 619 14.00 -7.10 -26.97
C GLU A 619 14.25 -8.09 -25.83
N TRP A 620 13.22 -8.38 -25.01
CA TRP A 620 13.44 -9.16 -23.80
C TRP A 620 13.71 -10.64 -24.08
N LYS A 621 13.34 -11.16 -25.25
CA LYS A 621 13.73 -12.53 -25.68
C LYS A 621 15.24 -12.72 -25.71
N ARG A 622 16.03 -11.64 -25.80
CA ARG A 622 17.50 -11.67 -25.72
C ARG A 622 18.02 -11.71 -24.29
N TRP A 623 17.21 -11.32 -23.30
CA TRP A 623 17.61 -11.30 -21.90
C TRP A 623 17.71 -12.72 -21.36
N GLN A 624 18.79 -13.02 -20.65
CA GLN A 624 19.08 -14.37 -20.17
C GLN A 624 18.31 -14.66 -18.86
N TRP A 625 17.10 -15.21 -19.01
CA TRP A 625 16.24 -15.61 -17.90
C TRP A 625 16.00 -17.11 -17.98
N ARG A 626 16.61 -17.86 -17.05
CA ARG A 626 16.63 -19.32 -17.07
C ARG A 626 15.98 -19.91 -15.84
N SER A 627 15.33 -21.04 -16.00
CA SER A 627 14.72 -21.84 -14.92
C SER A 627 15.23 -23.27 -14.98
N GLU A 628 15.79 -23.77 -13.87
CA GLU A 628 16.35 -25.13 -13.81
C GLU A 628 15.99 -25.83 -12.50
N GLY A 629 15.32 -26.99 -12.59
CA GLY A 629 14.94 -27.77 -11.40
C GLY A 629 13.90 -27.11 -10.49
N ASP A 630 13.26 -26.02 -10.95
CA ASP A 630 12.15 -25.36 -10.26
C ASP A 630 10.91 -26.27 -10.21
N LEU A 631 10.15 -26.16 -9.12
CA LEU A 631 8.88 -26.86 -8.94
C LEU A 631 7.73 -25.87 -9.09
N PHE A 632 6.89 -26.09 -10.10
CA PHE A 632 5.68 -25.30 -10.32
C PHE A 632 4.44 -26.04 -9.87
N THR A 633 3.58 -25.36 -9.13
CA THR A 633 2.31 -25.93 -8.64
C THR A 633 1.18 -24.95 -8.86
N ASN A 634 -0.05 -25.48 -8.93
CA ASN A 634 -1.27 -24.72 -9.18
C ASN A 634 -1.26 -23.90 -10.49
N GLY A 635 -0.70 -24.48 -11.56
CA GLY A 635 -0.61 -23.85 -12.87
C GLY A 635 0.47 -22.77 -13.00
N ALA A 636 1.34 -22.59 -11.99
CA ALA A 636 2.48 -21.70 -12.13
C ALA A 636 3.37 -22.10 -13.33
N PHE A 637 3.99 -21.14 -14.00
CA PHE A 637 4.99 -21.42 -15.03
C PHE A 637 5.99 -20.29 -15.15
N PHE A 638 7.18 -20.60 -15.66
CA PHE A 638 8.26 -19.65 -15.92
C PHE A 638 8.51 -19.58 -17.43
N THR A 639 8.38 -18.39 -18.01
CA THR A 639 8.73 -18.18 -19.43
C THR A 639 10.24 -17.94 -19.49
N GLU A 640 11.01 -18.81 -20.14
CA GLU A 640 12.46 -18.62 -20.29
C GLU A 640 12.80 -17.72 -21.49
N SER A 641 14.00 -17.11 -21.47
CA SER A 641 14.53 -16.31 -22.58
C SER A 641 16.06 -16.30 -22.62
N GLY A 642 16.61 -15.85 -23.76
CA GLY A 642 18.05 -15.73 -23.96
C GLY A 642 18.79 -17.06 -24.13
N ALA A 643 20.06 -16.95 -24.48
CA ALA A 643 20.94 -18.10 -24.65
C ALA A 643 21.11 -18.90 -23.34
N PRO A 644 21.39 -20.21 -23.39
CA PRO A 644 21.78 -20.98 -22.22
C PRO A 644 22.95 -20.36 -21.47
N LEU A 645 23.03 -20.60 -20.16
CA LEU A 645 24.11 -20.05 -19.34
C LEU A 645 25.44 -20.73 -19.69
N GLU A 646 26.36 -19.99 -20.32
CA GLU A 646 27.74 -20.43 -20.47
C GLU A 646 28.51 -20.19 -19.17
N HIS A 647 28.74 -21.24 -18.37
CA HIS A 647 29.43 -21.13 -17.07
C HIS A 647 30.78 -20.39 -17.12
N LYS A 648 31.54 -20.52 -18.21
CA LYS A 648 32.83 -19.82 -18.39
C LYS A 648 32.70 -18.30 -18.56
N LYS A 649 31.52 -17.81 -18.95
CA LYS A 649 31.20 -16.39 -19.17
C LYS A 649 30.26 -15.82 -18.09
N SER A 650 29.82 -16.65 -17.14
CA SER A 650 28.94 -16.25 -16.05
C SER A 650 29.75 -15.71 -14.86
N PRO A 651 29.23 -14.76 -14.08
CA PRO A 651 29.82 -14.39 -12.79
C PRO A 651 29.71 -15.51 -11.74
N LEU A 652 28.98 -16.59 -12.01
CA LEU A 652 28.91 -17.77 -11.15
C LEU A 652 30.18 -18.62 -11.28
N THR A 653 30.88 -18.77 -10.16
CA THR A 653 32.09 -19.57 -9.97
C THR A 653 31.84 -20.68 -8.96
N HIS A 654 32.73 -21.67 -8.88
CA HIS A 654 32.62 -22.72 -7.86
C HIS A 654 32.60 -22.17 -6.41
N ARG A 655 33.13 -20.96 -6.16
CA ARG A 655 33.18 -20.35 -4.82
C ARG A 655 31.88 -19.66 -4.41
N ASN A 656 31.22 -19.00 -5.35
CA ASN A 656 30.00 -18.23 -5.10
C ASN A 656 28.71 -18.97 -5.52
N LEU A 657 28.81 -20.09 -6.24
CA LEU A 657 27.66 -20.89 -6.64
C LEU A 657 27.09 -21.69 -5.46
N ILE A 658 25.80 -21.50 -5.20
CA ILE A 658 25.03 -22.41 -4.34
C ILE A 658 24.50 -23.54 -5.22
N LYS A 659 24.95 -24.77 -4.97
CA LYS A 659 24.42 -25.95 -5.67
C LYS A 659 22.96 -26.15 -5.29
N PHE A 660 22.06 -25.99 -6.25
CA PHE A 660 20.62 -26.11 -6.01
C PHE A 660 20.21 -27.57 -5.76
N LYS A 661 19.14 -27.74 -4.98
CA LYS A 661 18.35 -28.98 -4.90
C LYS A 661 17.07 -28.82 -5.73
N PRO A 662 16.42 -29.92 -6.17
CA PRO A 662 15.12 -29.81 -6.84
C PRO A 662 14.09 -29.05 -6.00
N GLY A 663 13.18 -28.31 -6.65
CA GLY A 663 12.16 -27.48 -5.99
C GLY A 663 11.29 -28.21 -4.96
N SER A 664 11.15 -29.53 -5.06
CA SER A 664 10.47 -30.36 -4.06
C SER A 664 11.12 -30.35 -2.67
N TYR A 665 12.42 -30.04 -2.58
CA TYR A 665 13.14 -29.95 -1.31
C TYR A 665 12.97 -28.60 -0.60
N VAL A 666 12.44 -27.58 -1.29
CA VAL A 666 12.36 -26.20 -0.78
C VAL A 666 11.63 -26.13 0.55
N GLY A 667 10.49 -26.80 0.71
CA GLY A 667 9.75 -26.78 1.98
C GLY A 667 10.54 -27.32 3.18
N ARG A 668 11.56 -28.16 2.94
CA ARG A 668 12.52 -28.57 3.97
C ARG A 668 13.62 -27.52 4.16
N LEU A 669 14.18 -26.99 3.07
CA LEU A 669 15.31 -26.03 3.07
C LEU A 669 14.95 -24.66 3.66
N THR A 670 13.70 -24.24 3.55
CA THR A 670 13.21 -22.92 4.02
C THR A 670 12.33 -23.01 5.27
N ARG A 671 12.27 -24.18 5.92
CA ARG A 671 11.43 -24.42 7.12
C ARG A 671 11.74 -23.45 8.25
N SER A 672 13.00 -23.04 8.37
CA SER A 672 13.52 -22.15 9.40
C SER A 672 13.62 -20.68 8.95
N ALA A 673 13.09 -20.31 7.78
CA ALA A 673 13.20 -18.96 7.23
C ALA A 673 12.62 -17.89 8.17
N GLY A 674 13.20 -16.69 8.11
CA GLY A 674 12.89 -15.57 9.03
C GLY A 674 13.70 -15.62 10.32
N ALA A 675 13.44 -14.68 11.22
CA ALA A 675 14.12 -14.60 12.50
C ALA A 675 13.72 -15.76 13.43
N ILE A 676 14.75 -16.34 14.05
CA ILE A 676 14.68 -17.56 14.84
C ILE A 676 14.20 -17.23 16.24
N LYS A 677 13.13 -17.89 16.67
CA LYS A 677 12.59 -17.77 18.02
C LYS A 677 13.38 -18.63 19.01
N CYS A 678 13.74 -18.07 20.16
CA CYS A 678 14.17 -18.86 21.32
C CYS A 678 12.92 -19.24 22.12
N LYS A 679 12.54 -20.52 22.11
CA LYS A 679 11.49 -21.05 23.00
C LYS A 679 12.13 -21.52 24.30
N LYS A 680 11.47 -21.32 25.44
CA LYS A 680 11.83 -21.97 26.71
C LYS A 680 11.33 -23.42 26.68
N ASN A 681 12.15 -24.36 27.15
CA ASN A 681 11.90 -25.80 27.32
C ASN A 681 10.41 -26.21 27.23
N MET A 682 10.00 -26.86 26.13
CA MET A 682 8.82 -27.74 26.13
C MET A 682 9.28 -29.17 26.41
N HIS A 683 9.70 -29.43 27.65
CA HIS A 683 9.69 -30.78 28.24
C HIS A 683 8.52 -30.88 29.22
N GLU A 684 7.31 -30.79 28.68
CA GLU A 684 6.11 -31.32 29.34
C GLU A 684 5.22 -31.95 28.26
N ALA A 685 5.59 -33.15 27.81
CA ALA A 685 4.64 -34.11 27.27
C ALA A 685 5.29 -35.50 27.21
N LYS A 686 4.58 -36.47 27.83
CA LYS A 686 4.78 -37.92 27.82
C LYS A 686 5.68 -38.48 28.93
N MET A 687 5.13 -38.50 30.15
CA MET A 687 5.18 -39.73 30.94
C MET A 687 4.09 -40.67 30.39
N HIS A 688 4.54 -41.80 29.84
CA HIS A 688 3.86 -43.09 29.97
C HIS A 688 4.76 -43.96 30.83
#